data_AF-A0A7V7EBT8-F1
#
_entry.id   AF-A0A7V7EBT8-F1
#
_cell.length_a   1.000
_cell.length_b   1.000
_cell.length_c   1.000
_cell.angle_alpha   90.00
_cell.angle_beta   90.00
_cell.angle_gamma   90.00
#
_symmetry.space_group_name_H-M   'P 1'
#
loop_
_entity.id
_entity.type
_entity.pdbx_description
1 polymer ?
#
loop_
_entity_poly.entity_id
_entity_poly.type
_entity_poly.pdbx_seq_one_letter_code
_entity_poly.pdbx_strand_id
1 'polypeptide(L)'
;MKVQKCRTRLLVALGLLAVIWVTAGAYEAVRRLKVGDPTQLVTVGFTSRSSEPTDEDVYAMVDEVIEQTLGPNGLAEIVAPGDKVVIKVNIVHVDLGNEWEPGRAIITDPRVVRHVAELVRDIIGFDAPAELTVVDACFDTGGPSDVGNIRSFAWARLERTDDQNVDPEDYCYDYDADGILDGTSFAQLVNTDAYGQADRYPATVNEPVLGSIDPWYPKFLRTEAEAIAAGEPDTYCDVLIGLPLFKSHGFAGMTGAMKLHYGFRTLDVFLTETGRGSHNAPGYPVNDPANFDNYLCAQHLARTYDFVIMDCLTGNRRGPNLPGGELVNGPCDYILTDAMMASTDSVAIDTVETLFAGYDQSTVEFLQEARLDGLGTDDPAKIRVAGLDAFTIHRNTLYATYNPSGLYPFENGWGGAGVMADFSPPTNVTISDPTLVSGTTYSFDYTADELDGNDLGLARVELLVNGELVGYLNNSPGASGAIEQDMAAFMQGSHACRVAAWDYAFGCSLSTEKTFTAPNSITVTAPSGGAEAEGGQSFDVTWDWTGDMATVWVRLLKNGVHVDYIGRNTSNDGTLTWDVPTGLTADTDYAIQVIHDTGSGYVYDQSEPFAIVQPGITVTAPAGGATLEGGFSYDVTWTSTGTVGPVWVRLLKGGAHVDYIGRNTPNDGLLSWTVPY
;
A
#
# COMPACT_ATOMS: atom_id res chain seq x y z
N MET A 1 12.96 52.39 28.27
CA MET A 1 13.31 51.06 28.85
C MET A 1 12.10 50.16 29.18
N LYS A 2 11.01 50.64 29.80
CA LYS A 2 9.83 49.78 30.13
C LYS A 2 9.01 49.32 28.90
N VAL A 3 8.85 50.16 27.87
CA VAL A 3 8.04 49.84 26.67
C VAL A 3 8.69 48.77 25.79
N GLN A 4 10.03 48.72 25.73
CA GLN A 4 10.77 47.76 24.93
C GLN A 4 10.72 46.35 25.55
N LYS A 5 10.77 46.23 26.89
CA LYS A 5 10.59 44.96 27.60
C LYS A 5 9.16 44.38 27.45
N CYS A 6 8.13 45.22 27.38
CA CYS A 6 6.76 44.75 27.10
C CYS A 6 6.59 44.23 25.67
N ARG A 7 7.20 44.89 24.67
CA ARG A 7 7.17 44.42 23.28
C ARG A 7 7.90 43.08 23.10
N THR A 8 9.06 42.90 23.73
CA THR A 8 9.80 41.62 23.66
C THR A 8 9.02 40.49 24.34
N ARG A 9 8.37 40.74 25.49
CA ARG A 9 7.52 39.72 26.15
C ARG A 9 6.28 39.36 25.33
N LEU A 10 5.67 40.34 24.65
CA LEU A 10 4.50 40.09 23.79
C LEU A 10 4.90 39.32 22.52
N LEU A 11 6.05 39.63 21.92
CA LEU A 11 6.58 38.90 20.77
C LEU A 11 7.00 37.47 21.12
N VAL A 12 7.59 37.24 22.30
CA VAL A 12 7.90 35.89 22.79
C VAL A 12 6.63 35.11 23.10
N ALA A 13 5.61 35.74 23.70
CA ALA A 13 4.33 35.09 23.95
C ALA A 13 3.56 34.77 22.65
N LEU A 14 3.60 35.65 21.65
CA LEU A 14 3.02 35.42 20.32
C LEU A 14 3.80 34.35 19.54
N GLY A 15 5.13 34.29 19.69
CA GLY A 15 5.97 33.23 19.13
C GLY A 15 5.67 31.88 19.77
N LEU A 16 5.54 31.81 21.10
CA LEU A 16 5.12 30.60 21.82
C LEU A 16 3.70 30.16 21.45
N LEU A 17 2.75 31.09 21.32
CA LEU A 17 1.39 30.80 20.86
C LEU A 17 1.37 30.31 19.40
N ALA A 18 2.19 30.87 18.52
CA ALA A 18 2.32 30.41 17.13
C ALA A 18 2.95 29.02 17.06
N VAL A 19 3.99 28.73 17.86
CA VAL A 19 4.59 27.39 17.97
C VAL A 19 3.58 26.40 18.52
N ILE A 20 2.83 26.74 19.58
CA ILE A 20 1.78 25.86 20.14
C ILE A 20 0.65 25.59 19.14
N TRP A 21 0.25 26.59 18.34
CA TRP A 21 -0.78 26.39 17.30
C TRP A 21 -0.26 25.60 16.10
N VAL A 22 1.02 25.73 15.75
CA VAL A 22 1.65 24.93 14.70
C VAL A 22 1.88 23.49 15.18
N THR A 23 2.27 23.25 16.44
CA THR A 23 2.45 21.90 17.00
C THR A 23 1.11 21.21 17.26
N ALA A 24 0.09 21.90 17.77
CA ALA A 24 -1.26 21.34 17.90
C ALA A 24 -1.92 21.09 16.53
N GLY A 25 -1.67 21.99 15.56
CA GLY A 25 -2.15 21.85 14.18
C GLY A 25 -1.42 20.76 13.40
N ALA A 26 -0.11 20.55 13.64
CA ALA A 26 0.67 19.45 13.07
C ALA A 26 0.33 18.12 13.74
N TYR A 27 0.09 18.10 15.05
CA TYR A 27 -0.38 16.90 15.76
C TYR A 27 -1.80 16.52 15.32
N GLU A 28 -2.72 17.48 15.13
CA GLU A 28 -4.02 17.20 14.50
C GLU A 28 -3.89 16.81 13.02
N ALA A 29 -2.95 17.37 12.26
CA ALA A 29 -2.75 17.03 10.84
C ALA A 29 -2.13 15.63 10.66
N VAL A 30 -1.18 15.22 11.50
CA VAL A 30 -0.62 13.86 11.55
C VAL A 30 -1.67 12.87 12.06
N ARG A 31 -2.50 13.25 13.04
CA ARG A 31 -3.66 12.45 13.48
C ARG A 31 -4.71 12.31 12.36
N ARG A 32 -4.93 13.34 11.53
CA ARG A 32 -5.80 13.29 10.34
C ARG A 32 -5.20 12.57 9.14
N LEU A 33 -3.88 12.40 9.08
CA LEU A 33 -3.21 11.53 8.10
C LEU A 33 -3.31 10.05 8.51
N LYS A 34 -3.40 9.75 9.81
CA LYS A 34 -3.54 8.38 10.33
C LYS A 34 -4.98 7.89 10.50
N VAL A 35 -5.92 8.77 10.85
CA VAL A 35 -7.35 8.47 10.72
C VAL A 35 -7.67 8.64 9.24
N GLY A 36 -7.53 7.56 8.46
CA GLY A 36 -7.96 7.51 7.07
C GLY A 36 -9.39 8.01 6.92
N ASP A 37 -9.83 8.25 5.69
CA ASP A 37 -11.23 8.58 5.42
C ASP A 37 -12.12 7.59 6.20
N PRO A 38 -12.94 8.04 7.18
CA PRO A 38 -13.73 7.14 8.03
C PRO A 38 -14.74 6.32 7.22
N THR A 39 -14.89 6.63 5.92
CA THR A 39 -15.67 5.84 4.97
C THR A 39 -14.89 4.69 4.36
N GLN A 40 -13.54 4.73 4.33
CA GLN A 40 -12.67 3.70 3.79
C GLN A 40 -12.38 2.58 4.81
N LEU A 41 -12.22 1.36 4.29
CA LEU A 41 -11.81 0.21 5.10
C LEU A 41 -10.34 0.34 5.49
N VAL A 42 -10.05 -0.01 6.74
CA VAL A 42 -8.67 -0.19 7.22
C VAL A 42 -8.14 -1.51 6.68
N THR A 43 -6.97 -1.50 6.06
CA THR A 43 -6.38 -2.70 5.47
C THR A 43 -5.47 -3.41 6.46
N VAL A 44 -5.66 -4.71 6.59
CA VAL A 44 -4.73 -5.65 7.21
C VAL A 44 -4.23 -6.59 6.11
N GLY A 45 -2.95 -6.47 5.78
CA GLY A 45 -2.27 -7.43 4.90
C GLY A 45 -2.22 -8.80 5.57
N PHE A 46 -2.40 -9.86 4.81
CA PHE A 46 -2.31 -11.23 5.28
C PHE A 46 -1.68 -12.14 4.22
N THR A 47 -0.77 -12.99 4.65
CA THR A 47 -0.24 -14.08 3.83
C THR A 47 -0.03 -15.33 4.67
N SER A 48 0.02 -16.49 4.01
CA SER A 48 0.36 -17.75 4.64
C SER A 48 1.06 -18.70 3.68
N ARG A 49 1.63 -19.77 4.25
CA ARG A 49 2.16 -20.92 3.52
C ARG A 49 1.44 -22.19 3.98
N SER A 50 1.37 -23.18 3.10
CA SER A 50 0.73 -24.48 3.38
C SER A 50 1.64 -25.44 4.15
N SER A 51 2.89 -25.04 4.38
CA SER A 51 3.91 -25.74 5.16
C SER A 51 4.85 -24.72 5.78
N GLU A 52 5.68 -25.19 6.71
CA GLU A 52 6.71 -24.40 7.37
C GLU A 52 7.57 -23.59 6.37
N PRO A 53 7.61 -22.25 6.48
CA PRO A 53 8.33 -21.38 5.55
C PRO A 53 9.85 -21.55 5.62
N THR A 54 10.48 -21.58 4.44
CA THR A 54 11.93 -21.37 4.31
C THR A 54 12.28 -19.89 4.58
N ASP A 55 13.57 -19.57 4.67
CA ASP A 55 13.98 -18.18 4.89
C ASP A 55 13.58 -17.26 3.73
N GLU A 56 13.69 -17.74 2.50
CA GLU A 56 13.23 -17.02 1.30
C GLU A 56 11.70 -16.83 1.32
N ASP A 57 10.95 -17.83 1.80
CA ASP A 57 9.51 -17.69 1.98
C ASP A 57 9.19 -16.62 3.04
N VAL A 58 9.91 -16.58 4.18
CA VAL A 58 9.68 -15.57 5.22
C VAL A 58 9.91 -14.16 4.67
N TYR A 59 10.96 -13.96 3.88
CA TYR A 59 11.25 -12.64 3.28
C TYR A 59 10.15 -12.25 2.28
N ALA A 60 9.74 -13.17 1.42
CA ALA A 60 8.63 -12.94 0.50
C ALA A 60 7.32 -12.66 1.24
N MET A 61 7.06 -13.32 2.36
CA MET A 61 5.87 -13.09 3.18
C MET A 61 5.87 -11.67 3.79
N VAL A 62 7.03 -11.19 4.26
CA VAL A 62 7.18 -9.81 4.75
C VAL A 62 6.90 -8.81 3.62
N ASP A 63 7.49 -9.02 2.45
CA ASP A 63 7.30 -8.15 1.28
C ASP A 63 5.83 -8.13 0.84
N GLU A 64 5.18 -9.29 0.79
CA GLU A 64 3.77 -9.44 0.42
C GLU A 64 2.84 -8.65 1.36
N VAL A 65 3.00 -8.76 2.69
CA VAL A 65 2.12 -8.04 3.62
C VAL A 65 2.40 -6.53 3.65
N ILE A 66 3.65 -6.12 3.39
CA ILE A 66 4.02 -4.72 3.19
C ILE A 66 3.32 -4.17 1.94
N GLU A 67 3.45 -4.85 0.79
CA GLU A 67 2.84 -4.41 -0.48
C GLU A 67 1.31 -4.39 -0.40
N GLN A 68 0.70 -5.40 0.22
CA GLN A 68 -0.75 -5.45 0.43
C GLN A 68 -1.28 -4.26 1.25
N THR A 69 -0.47 -3.70 2.16
CA THR A 69 -0.91 -2.64 3.08
C THR A 69 -0.51 -1.24 2.61
N LEU A 70 0.72 -1.07 2.13
CA LEU A 70 1.29 0.22 1.72
C LEU A 70 1.29 0.41 0.20
N GLY A 71 1.00 -0.63 -0.57
CA GLY A 71 1.07 -0.60 -2.04
C GLY A 71 2.49 -0.86 -2.57
N PRO A 72 2.70 -0.70 -3.89
CA PRO A 72 3.89 -1.20 -4.60
C PRO A 72 5.21 -0.51 -4.21
N ASN A 73 5.18 0.63 -3.53
CA ASN A 73 6.38 1.30 -3.03
C ASN A 73 6.81 0.78 -1.64
N GLY A 74 5.99 -0.07 -1.00
CA GLY A 74 6.28 -0.69 0.29
C GLY A 74 6.63 0.29 1.41
N LEU A 75 7.68 0.00 2.18
CA LEU A 75 8.10 0.84 3.31
C LEU A 75 8.53 2.26 2.88
N ALA A 76 8.85 2.50 1.60
CA ALA A 76 9.21 3.84 1.12
C ALA A 76 8.02 4.82 1.11
N GLU A 77 6.79 4.35 1.34
CA GLU A 77 5.62 5.21 1.59
C GLU A 77 5.66 5.92 2.95
N ILE A 78 6.39 5.36 3.92
CA ILE A 78 6.42 5.85 5.31
C ILE A 78 7.84 6.11 5.84
N VAL A 79 8.87 5.57 5.18
CA VAL A 79 10.29 5.76 5.50
C VAL A 79 10.94 6.56 4.38
N ALA A 80 11.75 7.56 4.72
CA ALA A 80 12.48 8.40 3.80
C ALA A 80 14.01 8.33 4.01
N PRO A 81 14.82 8.67 2.99
CA PRO A 81 16.26 8.79 3.13
C PRO A 81 16.66 9.73 4.28
N GLY A 82 17.52 9.24 5.19
CA GLY A 82 17.99 9.99 6.36
C GLY A 82 17.15 9.83 7.63
N ASP A 83 16.03 9.11 7.60
CA ASP A 83 15.16 8.95 8.77
C ASP A 83 15.85 8.21 9.93
N LYS A 84 15.44 8.56 11.15
CA LYS A 84 15.73 7.84 12.39
C LYS A 84 14.61 6.86 12.69
N VAL A 85 14.85 5.57 12.44
CA VAL A 85 13.84 4.51 12.54
C VAL A 85 14.08 3.62 13.76
N VAL A 86 13.01 3.36 14.51
CA VAL A 86 13.00 2.42 15.64
C VAL A 86 12.13 1.23 15.28
N ILE A 87 12.68 0.03 15.42
CA ILE A 87 11.97 -1.24 15.28
C ILE A 87 11.80 -1.84 16.67
N LYS A 88 10.56 -1.95 17.14
CA LYS A 88 10.22 -2.58 18.42
C LYS A 88 9.91 -4.04 18.20
N VAL A 89 10.66 -4.94 18.83
CA VAL A 89 10.46 -6.40 18.76
C VAL A 89 9.90 -6.94 20.07
N ASN A 90 9.60 -8.23 20.12
CA ASN A 90 9.25 -8.95 21.35
C ASN A 90 10.35 -10.01 21.63
N ILE A 91 11.10 -9.90 22.73
CA ILE A 91 12.16 -10.84 23.15
C ILE A 91 11.97 -11.34 24.60
N VAL A 92 10.71 -11.49 25.01
CA VAL A 92 10.35 -11.84 26.39
C VAL A 92 10.77 -13.26 26.72
N HIS A 93 11.61 -13.47 27.74
CA HIS A 93 11.97 -14.80 28.25
C HIS A 93 12.60 -15.75 27.20
N VAL A 94 13.60 -15.27 26.45
CA VAL A 94 14.34 -16.05 25.43
C VAL A 94 14.97 -17.35 25.99
N ASP A 95 15.06 -17.47 27.31
CA ASP A 95 15.54 -18.63 28.04
C ASP A 95 14.52 -19.79 28.16
N LEU A 96 13.29 -19.61 27.69
CA LEU A 96 12.19 -20.60 27.71
C LEU A 96 12.13 -21.45 26.43
N GLY A 97 11.63 -22.69 26.54
CA GLY A 97 11.68 -23.73 25.49
C GLY A 97 12.58 -24.92 25.88
N ASN A 98 12.30 -26.12 25.37
CA ASN A 98 13.20 -27.25 25.52
C ASN A 98 14.47 -27.08 24.68
N GLU A 99 15.50 -27.86 25.01
CA GLU A 99 16.63 -28.09 24.08
C GLU A 99 16.07 -28.61 22.76
N TRP A 100 16.57 -28.07 21.64
CA TRP A 100 16.14 -28.34 20.27
C TRP A 100 14.72 -27.89 19.93
N GLU A 101 14.02 -27.23 20.86
CA GLU A 101 12.82 -26.49 20.55
C GLU A 101 13.25 -25.15 19.94
N PRO A 102 12.73 -24.82 18.75
CA PRO A 102 12.96 -23.48 18.21
C PRO A 102 12.47 -22.43 19.22
N GLY A 103 13.17 -21.30 19.37
CA GLY A 103 12.77 -20.13 20.19
C GLY A 103 11.49 -19.43 19.71
N ARG A 104 10.71 -20.11 18.87
CA ARG A 104 9.45 -19.66 18.29
C ARG A 104 8.40 -19.46 19.37
N ALA A 105 7.41 -18.65 19.06
CA ALA A 105 6.30 -18.30 19.95
C ALA A 105 6.68 -17.49 21.21
N ILE A 106 7.97 -17.18 21.39
CA ILE A 106 8.51 -16.44 22.54
C ILE A 106 9.15 -15.13 22.09
N ILE A 107 9.96 -15.19 21.02
CA ILE A 107 10.61 -14.03 20.42
C ILE A 107 10.06 -13.79 19.01
N THR A 108 10.01 -12.54 18.57
CA THR A 108 9.80 -12.22 17.15
C THR A 108 10.90 -12.90 16.34
N ASP A 109 10.53 -13.65 15.30
CA ASP A 109 11.46 -14.45 14.49
C ASP A 109 12.61 -13.57 13.96
N PRO A 110 13.89 -13.92 14.27
CA PRO A 110 15.05 -13.14 13.83
C PRO A 110 15.10 -12.90 12.31
N ARG A 111 14.55 -13.81 11.50
CA ARG A 111 14.51 -13.67 10.04
C ARG A 111 13.60 -12.52 9.63
N VAL A 112 12.46 -12.35 10.29
CA VAL A 112 11.53 -11.24 10.07
C VAL A 112 12.21 -9.92 10.46
N VAL A 113 12.81 -9.86 11.65
CA VAL A 113 13.44 -8.63 12.15
C VAL A 113 14.59 -8.19 11.25
N ARG A 114 15.44 -9.14 10.85
CA ARG A 114 16.56 -8.86 9.94
C ARG A 114 16.08 -8.31 8.61
N HIS A 115 15.13 -8.98 7.94
CA HIS A 115 14.65 -8.55 6.63
C HIS A 115 14.00 -7.15 6.69
N VAL A 116 13.16 -6.90 7.69
CA VAL A 116 12.55 -5.57 7.89
C VAL A 116 13.62 -4.50 8.13
N ALA A 117 14.64 -4.79 8.95
CA ALA A 117 15.73 -3.86 9.20
C ALA A 117 16.58 -3.58 7.93
N GLU A 118 16.80 -4.60 7.09
CA GLU A 118 17.51 -4.47 5.81
C GLU A 118 16.71 -3.61 4.82
N LEU A 119 15.41 -3.85 4.68
CA LEU A 119 14.51 -3.02 3.86
C LEU A 119 14.51 -1.55 4.31
N VAL A 120 14.44 -1.30 5.63
CA VAL A 120 14.52 0.07 6.17
C VAL A 120 15.88 0.69 5.86
N ARG A 121 16.97 -0.06 6.06
CA ARG A 121 18.33 0.44 5.82
C ARG A 121 18.54 0.85 4.37
N ASP A 122 18.04 0.06 3.42
CA ASP A 122 18.12 0.36 1.99
C ASP A 122 17.45 1.69 1.62
N ILE A 123 16.41 2.09 2.37
CA ILE A 123 15.72 3.36 2.17
C ILE A 123 16.44 4.51 2.87
N ILE A 124 16.75 4.38 4.17
CA ILE A 124 17.30 5.50 4.96
C ILE A 124 18.76 5.81 4.63
N GLY A 125 19.51 4.82 4.12
CA GLY A 125 20.95 4.93 3.86
C GLY A 125 21.82 4.80 5.12
N PHE A 126 23.13 4.92 4.95
CA PHE A 126 24.13 4.75 6.03
C PHE A 126 24.72 6.06 6.56
N ASP A 127 24.55 7.15 5.81
CA ASP A 127 25.11 8.44 6.16
C ASP A 127 24.20 9.17 7.17
N ALA A 128 24.82 9.93 8.08
CA ALA A 128 24.07 10.80 8.98
C ALA A 128 23.13 11.73 8.19
N PRO A 129 21.88 11.96 8.64
CA PRO A 129 21.37 11.66 9.99
C PRO A 129 20.70 10.28 10.18
N ALA A 130 20.82 9.36 9.22
CA ALA A 130 20.13 8.07 9.27
C ALA A 130 20.52 7.24 10.52
N GLU A 131 19.53 6.79 11.28
CA GLU A 131 19.71 5.91 12.44
C GLU A 131 18.70 4.78 12.40
N LEU A 132 19.14 3.56 12.73
CA LEU A 132 18.27 2.39 12.82
C LEU A 132 18.56 1.67 14.13
N THR A 133 17.52 1.49 14.93
CA THR A 133 17.63 0.77 16.21
C THR A 133 16.57 -0.32 16.31
N VAL A 134 16.96 -1.48 16.84
CA VAL A 134 16.06 -2.57 17.20
C VAL A 134 16.03 -2.66 18.72
N VAL A 135 14.84 -2.60 19.30
CA VAL A 135 14.69 -2.32 20.73
C VAL A 135 13.68 -3.25 21.38
N ASP A 136 13.91 -3.60 22.65
CA ASP A 136 12.94 -4.19 23.57
C ASP A 136 13.50 -4.18 25.01
N ALA A 137 12.83 -4.85 25.95
CA ALA A 137 13.24 -5.02 27.33
C ALA A 137 13.78 -6.43 27.61
N CYS A 138 14.95 -6.52 28.25
CA CYS A 138 15.60 -7.79 28.57
C CYS A 138 15.41 -8.26 30.02
N PHE A 139 14.55 -7.61 30.81
CA PHE A 139 14.29 -7.93 32.23
C PHE A 139 15.53 -7.88 33.14
N ASP A 140 16.54 -7.14 32.72
CA ASP A 140 17.76 -6.81 33.45
C ASP A 140 18.29 -5.46 32.93
N THR A 141 19.09 -4.76 33.72
CA THR A 141 19.69 -3.46 33.36
C THR A 141 20.98 -3.57 32.53
N GLY A 142 21.48 -4.79 32.27
CA GLY A 142 22.63 -5.04 31.41
C GLY A 142 22.46 -4.54 29.97
N GLY A 143 23.56 -4.47 29.22
CA GLY A 143 23.51 -4.09 27.80
C GLY A 143 22.69 -5.08 26.95
N PRO A 144 22.34 -4.72 25.70
CA PRO A 144 21.62 -5.61 24.78
C PRO A 144 22.36 -6.93 24.53
N SER A 145 23.70 -6.90 24.57
CA SER A 145 24.59 -8.03 24.31
C SER A 145 25.18 -8.65 25.58
N ASP A 146 24.59 -8.37 26.74
CA ASP A 146 25.10 -8.93 28.00
C ASP A 146 24.89 -10.44 28.03
N VAL A 147 25.94 -11.20 27.70
CA VAL A 147 25.94 -12.66 27.72
C VAL A 147 25.72 -13.24 29.12
N GLY A 148 25.93 -12.45 30.18
CA GLY A 148 25.59 -12.82 31.55
C GLY A 148 24.10 -12.76 31.85
N ASN A 149 23.34 -11.97 31.09
CA ASN A 149 21.90 -11.95 31.11
C ASN A 149 21.37 -12.93 30.05
N ILE A 150 20.89 -14.09 30.49
CA ILE A 150 20.31 -15.13 29.60
C ILE A 150 19.06 -14.69 28.83
N ARG A 151 18.58 -13.45 29.05
CA ARG A 151 17.43 -12.82 28.38
C ARG A 151 17.81 -11.69 27.42
N SER A 152 19.12 -11.48 27.21
CA SER A 152 19.63 -10.44 26.33
C SER A 152 19.44 -10.82 24.85
N PHE A 153 19.68 -9.85 23.95
CA PHE A 153 19.58 -10.07 22.52
C PHE A 153 20.58 -11.11 22.01
N ALA A 154 21.73 -11.25 22.67
CA ALA A 154 22.71 -12.29 22.37
C ALA A 154 22.09 -13.70 22.42
N TRP A 155 21.09 -13.92 23.28
CA TRP A 155 20.42 -15.22 23.43
C TRP A 155 19.12 -15.35 22.62
N ALA A 156 18.70 -14.29 21.92
CA ALA A 156 17.48 -14.29 21.12
C ALA A 156 17.74 -15.01 19.78
N ARG A 157 17.52 -16.33 19.75
CA ARG A 157 17.78 -17.17 18.58
C ARG A 157 16.64 -18.10 18.23
N LEU A 158 16.54 -18.44 16.95
CA LEU A 158 15.49 -19.29 16.41
C LEU A 158 15.68 -20.75 16.82
N GLU A 159 16.90 -21.26 16.95
CA GLU A 159 17.15 -22.66 17.36
C GLU A 159 17.96 -22.71 18.66
N ARG A 160 17.43 -23.42 19.67
CA ARG A 160 18.15 -23.64 20.93
C ARG A 160 18.90 -24.96 20.90
N THR A 161 20.16 -24.94 20.45
CA THR A 161 21.09 -26.08 20.53
C THR A 161 21.40 -26.48 21.99
N ASP A 162 21.88 -27.72 22.19
CA ASP A 162 22.18 -28.30 23.51
C ASP A 162 23.45 -27.73 24.18
N ASP A 163 24.25 -26.94 23.47
CA ASP A 163 25.56 -26.49 23.93
C ASP A 163 25.53 -25.12 24.66
N GLN A 164 24.35 -24.52 24.80
CA GLN A 164 24.15 -23.16 25.35
C GLN A 164 25.11 -22.12 24.73
N ASN A 165 25.48 -22.27 23.46
CA ASN A 165 26.17 -21.23 22.69
C ASN A 165 25.25 -20.66 21.61
N VAL A 166 25.66 -19.56 21.00
CA VAL A 166 25.01 -18.98 19.82
C VAL A 166 26.08 -19.03 18.74
N ASP A 167 25.82 -19.75 17.65
CA ASP A 167 26.78 -19.97 16.58
C ASP A 167 26.55 -18.97 15.43
N PRO A 168 27.59 -18.63 14.63
CA PRO A 168 27.45 -17.74 13.47
C PRO A 168 26.45 -18.22 12.41
N GLU A 169 26.16 -19.52 12.40
CA GLU A 169 25.17 -20.14 11.53
C GLU A 169 23.73 -20.06 12.07
N ASP A 170 23.54 -19.69 13.34
CA ASP A 170 22.23 -19.54 13.95
C ASP A 170 21.52 -18.29 13.42
N TYR A 171 20.23 -18.41 13.14
CA TYR A 171 19.38 -17.23 13.02
C TYR A 171 19.12 -16.67 14.40
N CYS A 172 19.82 -15.59 14.74
CA CYS A 172 19.70 -14.88 16.00
C CYS A 172 19.84 -13.37 15.80
N TYR A 173 19.75 -12.62 16.88
CA TYR A 173 19.83 -11.17 16.83
C TYR A 173 21.28 -10.65 16.91
N ASP A 174 22.18 -11.34 17.61
CA ASP A 174 23.50 -10.82 18.01
C ASP A 174 24.48 -11.95 18.38
N TYR A 175 24.88 -12.80 17.41
CA TYR A 175 25.67 -14.01 17.70
C TYR A 175 27.05 -13.69 18.31
N ASP A 176 27.67 -12.55 17.92
CA ASP A 176 29.00 -12.14 18.40
C ASP A 176 28.97 -11.14 19.56
N ALA A 177 27.77 -10.79 20.04
CA ALA A 177 27.54 -9.91 21.17
C ALA A 177 28.17 -8.51 21.02
N ASP A 178 28.17 -7.96 19.79
CA ASP A 178 28.73 -6.65 19.48
C ASP A 178 27.71 -5.50 19.61
N GLY A 179 26.42 -5.84 19.78
CA GLY A 179 25.33 -4.89 19.96
C GLY A 179 24.74 -4.38 18.66
N ILE A 180 25.06 -5.01 17.53
CA ILE A 180 24.51 -4.75 16.21
C ILE A 180 23.64 -5.94 15.80
N LEU A 181 22.49 -5.66 15.19
CA LEU A 181 21.65 -6.71 14.65
C LEU A 181 22.40 -7.45 13.53
N ASP A 182 22.45 -8.77 13.65
CA ASP A 182 23.02 -9.63 12.62
C ASP A 182 22.37 -9.42 11.23
N GLY A 183 23.21 -9.44 10.21
CA GLY A 183 22.82 -9.19 8.83
C GLY A 183 23.51 -7.98 8.23
N THR A 184 22.81 -7.26 7.36
CA THR A 184 23.38 -6.15 6.58
C THR A 184 22.80 -4.78 6.91
N SER A 185 21.87 -4.71 7.88
CA SER A 185 21.19 -3.47 8.27
C SER A 185 22.05 -2.56 9.15
N PHE A 186 23.03 -3.11 9.87
CA PHE A 186 23.81 -2.40 10.89
C PHE A 186 22.91 -1.68 11.92
N ALA A 187 21.75 -2.25 12.25
CA ALA A 187 20.84 -1.70 13.24
C ALA A 187 21.45 -1.85 14.65
N GLN A 188 21.39 -0.82 15.48
CA GLN A 188 21.86 -0.92 16.87
C GLN A 188 20.82 -1.62 17.73
N LEU A 189 21.25 -2.58 18.55
CA LEU A 189 20.40 -3.24 19.53
C LEU A 189 20.30 -2.39 20.79
N VAL A 190 19.11 -2.30 21.39
CA VAL A 190 18.90 -1.54 22.62
C VAL A 190 18.04 -2.33 23.60
N ASN A 191 18.63 -2.60 24.77
CA ASN A 191 17.88 -2.99 25.94
C ASN A 191 17.31 -1.74 26.63
N THR A 192 16.01 -1.53 26.53
CA THR A 192 15.29 -0.41 27.14
C THR A 192 15.28 -0.45 28.67
N ASP A 193 15.62 -1.58 29.30
CA ASP A 193 15.78 -1.67 30.76
C ASP A 193 17.09 -1.13 31.28
N ALA A 194 18.10 -1.00 30.41
CA ALA A 194 19.33 -0.29 30.75
C ALA A 194 19.09 1.22 30.94
N TYR A 195 17.94 1.75 30.46
CA TYR A 195 17.60 3.16 30.54
C TYR A 195 16.95 3.53 31.87
N GLY A 196 17.67 4.36 32.63
CA GLY A 196 17.18 4.90 33.87
C GLY A 196 16.26 6.12 33.68
N GLN A 197 15.89 6.75 34.78
CA GLN A 197 15.05 7.95 34.79
C GLN A 197 15.61 9.08 33.89
N ALA A 198 16.93 9.24 33.79
CA ALA A 198 17.57 10.31 33.03
C ALA A 198 17.44 10.14 31.50
N ASP A 199 17.23 8.91 31.04
CA ASP A 199 17.11 8.53 29.62
C ASP A 199 15.65 8.50 29.16
N ARG A 200 14.74 8.88 30.06
CA ARG A 200 13.29 8.81 29.86
C ARG A 200 12.64 10.18 30.02
N TYR A 201 11.44 10.33 29.46
CA TYR A 201 10.63 11.53 29.59
C TYR A 201 9.16 11.17 29.85
N PRO A 202 8.42 12.01 30.59
CA PRO A 202 6.98 11.85 30.73
C PRO A 202 6.29 12.37 29.46
N ALA A 203 5.45 11.55 28.85
CA ALA A 203 4.60 11.91 27.72
C ALA A 203 3.16 12.09 28.22
N THR A 204 2.85 13.26 28.78
CA THR A 204 1.54 13.51 29.40
C THR A 204 0.40 13.39 28.39
N VAL A 205 -0.55 12.50 28.68
CA VAL A 205 -1.78 12.32 27.91
C VAL A 205 -3.01 12.44 28.80
N ASN A 206 -4.17 12.64 28.17
CA ASN A 206 -5.46 12.55 28.85
C ASN A 206 -6.17 11.32 28.31
N GLU A 207 -6.19 10.25 29.12
CA GLU A 207 -6.97 9.05 28.83
C GLU A 207 -8.34 9.19 29.52
N PRO A 208 -9.46 8.88 28.84
CA PRO A 208 -10.81 9.07 29.37
C PRO A 208 -11.10 8.53 30.78
N VAL A 209 -10.54 7.37 31.16
CA VAL A 209 -10.81 6.69 32.43
C VAL A 209 -9.81 7.08 33.53
N LEU A 210 -8.52 7.06 33.21
CA LEU A 210 -7.40 7.37 34.09
C LEU A 210 -7.16 8.89 34.22
N GLY A 211 -7.75 9.70 33.35
CA GLY A 211 -7.55 11.14 33.34
C GLY A 211 -6.15 11.52 32.86
N SER A 212 -5.57 12.56 33.46
CA SER A 212 -4.23 13.03 33.08
C SER A 212 -3.16 12.14 33.70
N ILE A 213 -2.37 11.50 32.85
CA ILE A 213 -1.36 10.51 33.22
C ILE A 213 -0.08 10.69 32.41
N ASP A 214 1.05 10.30 33.00
CA ASP A 214 2.38 10.38 32.40
C ASP A 214 2.96 8.98 32.13
N PRO A 215 2.70 8.37 30.96
CA PRO A 215 3.54 7.30 30.44
C PRO A 215 5.00 7.75 30.33
N TRP A 216 5.94 6.98 30.88
CA TRP A 216 7.37 7.29 30.84
C TRP A 216 8.11 6.51 29.76
N TYR A 217 8.55 7.21 28.72
CA TYR A 217 9.18 6.62 27.55
C TYR A 217 10.67 6.87 27.46
N PRO A 218 11.45 5.97 26.82
CA PRO A 218 12.76 6.31 26.29
C PRO A 218 12.70 7.60 25.46
N LYS A 219 13.65 8.50 25.67
CA LYS A 219 13.69 9.81 25.00
C LYS A 219 13.73 9.73 23.47
N PHE A 220 14.25 8.64 22.91
CA PHE A 220 14.26 8.45 21.45
C PHE A 220 12.86 8.35 20.84
N LEU A 221 11.81 8.09 21.62
CA LEU A 221 10.42 8.04 21.11
C LEU A 221 9.75 9.41 20.98
N ARG A 222 10.46 10.49 21.28
CA ARG A 222 9.93 11.84 21.03
C ARG A 222 9.68 12.06 19.55
N THR A 223 8.83 13.03 19.27
CA THR A 223 8.84 13.75 17.99
C THR A 223 10.05 14.68 17.92
N GLU A 224 10.48 15.06 16.71
CA GLU A 224 11.54 16.04 16.51
C GLU A 224 11.25 17.36 17.27
N ALA A 225 10.00 17.82 17.23
CA ALA A 225 9.58 19.05 17.91
C ALA A 225 9.75 18.98 19.43
N GLU A 226 9.41 17.85 20.05
CA GLU A 226 9.60 17.63 21.48
C GLU A 226 11.07 17.54 21.86
N ALA A 227 11.89 16.89 21.03
CA ALA A 227 13.32 16.78 21.21
C ALA A 227 14.02 18.16 21.14
N ILE A 228 13.66 18.98 20.15
CA ILE A 228 14.12 20.37 20.04
C ILE A 228 13.68 21.19 21.27
N ALA A 229 12.42 21.07 21.69
CA ALA A 229 11.90 21.79 22.84
C ALA A 229 12.58 21.38 24.16
N ALA A 230 13.00 20.11 24.28
CA ALA A 230 13.75 19.58 25.41
C ALA A 230 15.25 19.96 25.39
N GLY A 231 15.75 20.54 24.29
CA GLY A 231 17.18 20.86 24.13
C GLY A 231 18.05 19.65 23.79
N GLU A 232 17.44 18.57 23.30
CA GLU A 232 18.08 17.31 22.90
C GLU A 232 17.69 17.00 21.44
N PRO A 233 18.03 17.87 20.46
CA PRO A 233 17.43 17.88 19.13
C PRO A 233 17.66 16.61 18.31
N ASP A 234 18.64 15.78 18.67
CA ASP A 234 18.95 14.54 17.97
C ASP A 234 18.31 13.30 18.60
N THR A 235 17.54 13.46 19.69
CA THR A 235 16.96 12.35 20.49
C THR A 235 15.46 12.22 20.23
N TYR A 236 15.12 11.68 19.05
CA TYR A 236 13.78 11.42 18.56
C TYR A 236 13.81 10.29 17.51
N CYS A 237 12.65 9.83 17.06
CA CYS A 237 12.53 8.93 15.92
C CYS A 237 11.48 9.47 14.95
N ASP A 238 11.76 9.37 13.65
CA ASP A 238 10.84 9.71 12.58
C ASP A 238 9.77 8.63 12.43
N VAL A 239 10.20 7.37 12.41
CA VAL A 239 9.33 6.21 12.17
C VAL A 239 9.50 5.17 13.27
N LEU A 240 8.39 4.67 13.79
CA LEU A 240 8.31 3.61 14.79
C LEU A 240 7.58 2.40 14.20
N ILE A 241 8.30 1.30 13.97
CA ILE A 241 7.76 0.05 13.43
C ILE A 241 7.63 -0.97 14.57
N GLY A 242 6.47 -1.62 14.68
CA GLY A 242 6.22 -2.68 15.66
C GLY A 242 6.26 -4.06 15.02
N LEU A 243 7.00 -4.99 15.63
CA LEU A 243 7.08 -6.39 15.22
C LEU A 243 6.56 -7.32 16.34
N PRO A 244 5.24 -7.30 16.64
CA PRO A 244 4.65 -8.18 17.66
C PRO A 244 4.67 -9.63 17.19
N LEU A 245 4.53 -10.54 18.16
CA LEU A 245 4.35 -11.97 17.91
C LEU A 245 2.90 -12.36 18.19
N PHE A 246 2.36 -13.27 17.38
CA PHE A 246 1.01 -13.82 17.54
C PHE A 246 0.89 -14.62 18.84
N LYS A 247 0.27 -14.02 19.87
CA LYS A 247 0.32 -14.57 21.23
C LYS A 247 -0.85 -14.10 22.09
N SER A 248 -1.48 -15.06 22.76
CA SER A 248 -2.43 -14.78 23.84
C SER A 248 -1.73 -14.37 25.14
N HIS A 249 -2.46 -13.72 26.05
CA HIS A 249 -1.90 -13.23 27.31
C HIS A 249 -2.83 -13.42 28.49
N GLY A 250 -2.30 -13.87 29.62
CA GLY A 250 -3.08 -14.15 30.83
C GLY A 250 -3.72 -12.93 31.51
N PHE A 251 -3.48 -11.71 31.02
CA PHE A 251 -4.09 -10.47 31.53
C PHE A 251 -4.87 -9.66 30.50
N ALA A 252 -4.54 -9.77 29.21
CA ALA A 252 -5.12 -8.92 28.16
C ALA A 252 -5.91 -9.73 27.12
N GLY A 253 -6.01 -11.05 27.29
CA GLY A 253 -6.55 -11.96 26.28
C GLY A 253 -5.55 -12.19 25.14
N MET A 254 -5.19 -11.13 24.44
CA MET A 254 -4.21 -11.10 23.34
C MET A 254 -3.08 -10.11 23.62
N THR A 255 -1.95 -10.28 22.93
CA THR A 255 -0.84 -9.33 23.01
C THR A 255 -0.87 -8.34 21.86
N GLY A 256 -0.58 -8.78 20.65
CA GLY A 256 -0.58 -7.90 19.49
C GLY A 256 0.34 -6.69 19.59
N ALA A 257 0.14 -5.74 18.68
CA ALA A 257 0.84 -4.48 18.58
C ALA A 257 0.65 -3.63 19.84
N MET A 258 -0.57 -3.59 20.35
CA MET A 258 -0.90 -2.68 21.44
C MET A 258 -0.18 -3.07 22.74
N LYS A 259 -0.12 -4.37 23.04
CA LYS A 259 0.61 -4.87 24.20
C LYS A 259 2.12 -4.83 24.02
N LEU A 260 2.63 -4.95 22.80
CA LEU A 260 4.07 -4.86 22.50
C LEU A 260 4.70 -3.59 23.08
N HIS A 261 3.90 -2.52 23.08
CA HIS A 261 4.26 -1.19 23.58
C HIS A 261 4.57 -1.17 25.09
N TYR A 262 4.05 -2.15 25.84
CA TYR A 262 4.34 -2.33 27.25
C TYR A 262 5.83 -2.51 27.52
N GLY A 263 6.59 -3.08 26.58
CA GLY A 263 8.04 -3.27 26.69
C GLY A 263 8.79 -1.95 26.94
N PHE A 264 8.27 -0.83 26.44
CA PHE A 264 8.89 0.48 26.64
C PHE A 264 8.80 1.03 28.05
N ARG A 265 7.97 0.47 28.93
CA ARG A 265 7.95 0.89 30.35
C ARG A 265 9.32 0.62 30.98
N THR A 266 9.55 1.15 32.17
CA THR A 266 10.75 0.84 32.96
C THR A 266 10.61 -0.50 33.68
N LEU A 267 11.73 -1.16 33.93
CA LEU A 267 11.79 -2.33 34.81
C LEU A 267 11.43 -1.95 36.25
N ASP A 268 12.12 -0.95 36.78
CA ASP A 268 12.02 -0.51 38.19
C ASP A 268 11.06 0.65 38.40
N VAL A 269 10.47 0.71 39.60
CA VAL A 269 9.64 1.83 40.05
C VAL A 269 10.50 3.09 40.21
N PHE A 270 10.12 4.19 39.57
CA PHE A 270 10.69 5.51 39.85
C PHE A 270 9.66 6.62 39.66
N LEU A 271 9.77 7.69 40.46
CA LEU A 271 8.82 8.82 40.45
C LEU A 271 7.35 8.35 40.55
N THR A 272 6.54 8.65 39.54
CA THR A 272 5.14 8.20 39.41
C THR A 272 5.02 6.86 38.70
N GLU A 273 6.06 6.43 37.99
CA GLU A 273 6.08 5.22 37.18
C GLU A 273 6.21 3.97 38.06
N THR A 274 5.24 3.06 37.94
CA THR A 274 5.13 1.85 38.78
C THR A 274 5.90 0.64 38.23
N GLY A 275 6.55 0.80 37.06
CA GLY A 275 7.39 -0.21 36.44
C GLY A 275 6.63 -1.46 35.98
N ARG A 276 7.29 -2.28 35.16
CA ARG A 276 6.66 -3.47 34.55
C ARG A 276 6.32 -4.57 35.54
N GLY A 277 6.99 -4.62 36.70
CA GLY A 277 6.71 -5.61 37.75
C GLY A 277 5.31 -5.49 38.37
N SER A 278 4.60 -4.37 38.19
CA SER A 278 3.31 -4.13 38.85
C SER A 278 2.09 -4.32 37.97
N HIS A 279 2.18 -4.44 36.63
CA HIS A 279 1.02 -4.46 35.70
C HIS A 279 -0.01 -3.33 35.94
N ASN A 280 0.36 -2.25 36.64
CA ASN A 280 -0.56 -1.19 37.06
C ASN A 280 -0.21 0.16 36.44
N ALA A 281 -1.19 1.06 36.41
CA ALA A 281 -1.00 2.49 36.18
C ALA A 281 -0.54 3.23 37.47
N PRO A 282 0.27 4.30 37.35
CA PRO A 282 0.57 5.27 38.41
C PRO A 282 -0.63 5.70 39.25
N GLY A 283 -0.65 5.34 40.55
CA GLY A 283 -1.64 5.84 41.51
C GLY A 283 -2.97 5.09 41.59
N TYR A 284 -3.12 3.97 40.86
CA TYR A 284 -4.33 3.14 40.83
C TYR A 284 -4.16 1.83 41.63
N PRO A 285 -5.27 1.14 42.00
CA PRO A 285 -5.23 -0.10 42.77
C PRO A 285 -4.38 -1.19 42.09
N VAL A 286 -3.77 -2.05 42.92
CA VAL A 286 -2.89 -3.11 42.44
C VAL A 286 -3.70 -4.26 41.81
N ASN A 287 -3.36 -4.63 40.57
CA ASN A 287 -3.88 -5.73 39.77
C ASN A 287 -5.33 -5.57 39.28
N ASP A 288 -5.71 -4.37 38.83
CA ASP A 288 -6.99 -4.13 38.18
C ASP A 288 -6.83 -4.18 36.64
N PRO A 289 -7.35 -5.23 35.96
CA PRO A 289 -7.22 -5.39 34.51
C PRO A 289 -7.74 -4.19 33.72
N ALA A 290 -8.82 -3.55 34.17
CA ALA A 290 -9.35 -2.39 33.47
C ALA A 290 -8.34 -1.22 33.45
N ASN A 291 -7.60 -1.00 34.54
CA ASN A 291 -6.57 0.05 34.57
C ASN A 291 -5.34 -0.30 33.73
N PHE A 292 -5.07 -1.59 33.54
CA PHE A 292 -3.98 -2.05 32.67
C PHE A 292 -4.27 -1.74 31.21
N ASP A 293 -5.47 -2.09 30.74
CA ASP A 293 -5.90 -1.88 29.36
C ASP A 293 -5.95 -0.40 29.00
N ASN A 294 -6.52 0.42 29.87
CA ASN A 294 -6.53 1.87 29.72
C ASN A 294 -5.11 2.47 29.75
N TYR A 295 -4.18 1.90 30.51
CA TYR A 295 -2.78 2.34 30.47
C TYR A 295 -2.08 2.00 29.16
N LEU A 296 -2.37 0.85 28.55
CA LEU A 296 -1.89 0.52 27.20
C LEU A 296 -2.45 1.51 26.16
N CYS A 297 -3.71 1.92 26.30
CA CYS A 297 -4.30 2.97 25.46
C CYS A 297 -3.60 4.30 25.67
N ALA A 298 -3.36 4.72 26.92
CA ALA A 298 -2.60 5.93 27.25
C ALA A 298 -1.19 5.93 26.63
N GLN A 299 -0.52 4.78 26.62
CA GLN A 299 0.76 4.59 25.96
C GLN A 299 0.68 4.91 24.44
N HIS A 300 -0.30 4.33 23.75
CA HIS A 300 -0.50 4.58 22.32
C HIS A 300 -0.98 6.01 22.00
N LEU A 301 -1.74 6.65 22.89
CA LEU A 301 -2.11 8.07 22.78
C LEU A 301 -0.87 8.97 22.80
N ALA A 302 0.16 8.60 23.58
CA ALA A 302 1.41 9.35 23.66
C ALA A 302 2.26 9.14 22.41
N ARG A 303 2.49 7.89 22.01
CA ARG A 303 3.17 7.52 20.76
C ARG A 303 2.67 6.16 20.32
N THR A 304 2.14 6.07 19.11
CA THR A 304 1.74 4.79 18.50
C THR A 304 2.68 4.41 17.35
N TYR A 305 2.59 3.17 16.87
CA TYR A 305 3.35 2.69 15.72
C TYR A 305 2.93 3.43 14.45
N ASP A 306 3.88 3.61 13.53
CA ASP A 306 3.59 4.08 12.17
C ASP A 306 3.24 2.90 11.26
N PHE A 307 3.78 1.72 11.56
CA PHE A 307 3.47 0.48 10.87
C PHE A 307 3.73 -0.72 11.78
N VAL A 308 2.98 -1.78 11.58
CA VAL A 308 3.09 -3.03 12.33
C VAL A 308 3.20 -4.20 11.35
N ILE A 309 4.16 -5.09 11.58
CA ILE A 309 4.25 -6.40 10.91
C ILE A 309 4.25 -7.46 12.00
N MET A 310 3.16 -8.22 12.10
CA MET A 310 3.02 -9.24 13.11
C MET A 310 3.59 -10.57 12.63
N ASP A 311 4.53 -11.11 13.40
CA ASP A 311 5.02 -12.46 13.26
C ASP A 311 3.94 -13.45 13.70
N CYS A 312 3.26 -14.05 12.73
CA CYS A 312 2.29 -15.10 12.92
C CYS A 312 2.81 -16.45 12.40
N LEU A 313 4.13 -16.68 12.36
CA LEU A 313 4.69 -17.98 11.95
C LEU A 313 4.32 -19.06 12.99
N THR A 314 4.21 -18.66 14.25
CA THR A 314 3.73 -19.49 15.35
C THR A 314 2.73 -18.73 16.21
N GLY A 315 1.79 -19.46 16.80
CA GLY A 315 0.77 -18.90 17.69
C GLY A 315 0.95 -19.39 19.12
N ASN A 316 1.41 -18.53 20.03
CA ASN A 316 1.53 -18.88 21.46
C ASN A 316 0.16 -18.82 22.14
N ARG A 317 -0.32 -19.97 22.59
CA ARG A 317 -1.69 -20.15 23.07
C ARG A 317 -1.88 -19.77 24.53
N ARG A 318 -0.80 -19.64 25.29
CA ARG A 318 -0.82 -19.31 26.74
C ARG A 318 0.33 -18.38 27.16
N GLY A 319 0.67 -17.41 26.32
CA GLY A 319 1.83 -16.55 26.54
C GLY A 319 1.74 -15.66 27.79
N PRO A 320 2.89 -15.24 28.35
CA PRO A 320 4.24 -15.76 28.13
C PRO A 320 4.50 -17.07 28.89
N ASN A 321 3.47 -17.71 29.45
CA ASN A 321 3.61 -18.86 30.31
C ASN A 321 3.79 -20.16 29.52
N LEU A 322 4.40 -21.14 30.17
CA LEU A 322 4.45 -22.51 29.68
C LEU A 322 3.11 -23.26 29.94
N PRO A 323 2.90 -24.45 29.34
CA PRO A 323 1.83 -25.35 29.72
C PRO A 323 1.83 -25.60 31.24
N GLY A 324 0.89 -24.99 31.96
CA GLY A 324 0.77 -25.08 33.42
C GLY A 324 0.88 -23.75 34.18
N GLY A 325 1.22 -22.64 33.50
CA GLY A 325 1.19 -21.30 34.11
C GLY A 325 2.46 -20.91 34.88
N GLU A 326 3.53 -21.69 34.81
CA GLU A 326 4.80 -21.42 35.50
C GLU A 326 5.83 -20.81 34.52
N LEU A 327 6.57 -19.79 34.97
CA LEU A 327 7.73 -19.21 34.27
C LEU A 327 9.01 -19.98 34.64
N VAL A 328 9.03 -21.26 34.30
CA VAL A 328 10.18 -22.17 34.50
C VAL A 328 10.58 -22.69 33.12
N ASN A 329 11.86 -22.97 32.84
CA ASN A 329 12.26 -23.49 31.53
C ASN A 329 11.59 -24.84 31.20
N GLY A 330 11.05 -24.98 29.98
CA GLY A 330 10.24 -26.12 29.53
C GLY A 330 9.53 -25.83 28.20
N PRO A 331 8.69 -26.77 27.70
CA PRO A 331 8.04 -26.67 26.39
C PRO A 331 7.13 -25.47 26.29
N CYS A 332 7.14 -24.77 25.15
CA CYS A 332 6.23 -23.66 24.89
C CYS A 332 4.89 -24.16 24.36
N ASP A 333 3.81 -23.47 24.74
CA ASP A 333 2.47 -23.81 24.27
C ASP A 333 2.17 -23.07 22.96
N TYR A 334 2.57 -23.65 21.82
CA TYR A 334 2.32 -23.04 20.52
C TYR A 334 1.81 -24.02 19.46
N ILE A 335 1.21 -23.45 18.41
CA ILE A 335 0.93 -24.14 17.15
C ILE A 335 1.71 -23.47 16.01
N LEU A 336 2.06 -24.24 14.98
CA LEU A 336 2.58 -23.68 13.73
C LEU A 336 1.42 -23.08 12.95
N THR A 337 1.57 -21.82 12.57
CA THR A 337 0.58 -21.07 11.82
C THR A 337 1.10 -20.58 10.49
N ASP A 338 2.41 -20.50 10.26
CA ASP A 338 2.99 -20.24 8.93
C ASP A 338 2.36 -19.03 8.20
N ALA A 339 2.03 -17.98 8.96
CA ALA A 339 1.29 -16.81 8.49
C ALA A 339 2.03 -15.52 8.86
N MET A 340 1.60 -14.42 8.26
CA MET A 340 2.09 -13.08 8.61
C MET A 340 1.00 -12.05 8.36
N MET A 341 1.01 -10.97 9.14
CA MET A 341 0.08 -9.85 9.00
C MET A 341 0.81 -8.52 9.02
N ALA A 342 0.22 -7.50 8.41
CA ALA A 342 0.69 -6.12 8.58
C ALA A 342 -0.45 -5.10 8.54
N SER A 343 -0.29 -3.98 9.23
CA SER A 343 -1.23 -2.85 9.17
C SER A 343 -0.58 -1.55 9.62
N THR A 344 -1.14 -0.43 9.18
CA THR A 344 -0.88 0.89 9.76
C THR A 344 -1.75 1.18 10.99
N ASP A 345 -2.77 0.35 11.25
CA ASP A 345 -3.68 0.47 12.39
C ASP A 345 -3.43 -0.67 13.38
N SER A 346 -2.90 -0.32 14.55
CA SER A 346 -2.56 -1.30 15.61
C SER A 346 -3.79 -1.99 16.21
N VAL A 347 -4.96 -1.33 16.22
CA VAL A 347 -6.18 -1.95 16.76
C VAL A 347 -6.75 -2.92 15.74
N ALA A 348 -6.77 -2.54 14.46
CA ALA A 348 -7.30 -3.40 13.40
C ALA A 348 -6.51 -4.70 13.25
N ILE A 349 -5.17 -4.65 13.28
CA ILE A 349 -4.34 -5.85 13.21
C ILE A 349 -4.53 -6.75 14.45
N ASP A 350 -4.66 -6.17 15.64
CA ASP A 350 -4.91 -6.93 16.88
C ASP A 350 -6.32 -7.54 16.91
N THR A 351 -7.31 -6.89 16.27
CA THR A 351 -8.64 -7.48 16.04
C THR A 351 -8.58 -8.67 15.09
N VAL A 352 -7.85 -8.56 13.98
CA VAL A 352 -7.64 -9.69 13.05
C VAL A 352 -6.88 -10.81 13.76
N GLU A 353 -5.85 -10.50 14.54
CA GLU A 353 -5.10 -11.45 15.38
C GLU A 353 -6.05 -12.21 16.33
N THR A 354 -6.92 -11.48 17.03
CA THR A 354 -7.85 -12.05 18.01
C THR A 354 -8.83 -13.03 17.36
N LEU A 355 -9.41 -12.65 16.22
CA LEU A 355 -10.33 -13.50 15.46
C LEU A 355 -9.60 -14.69 14.81
N PHE A 356 -8.34 -14.48 14.42
CA PHE A 356 -7.45 -15.54 13.90
C PHE A 356 -6.95 -16.50 14.98
N ALA A 357 -6.96 -16.13 16.26
CA ALA A 357 -6.80 -17.06 17.39
C ALA A 357 -8.08 -17.88 17.67
N GLY A 358 -9.19 -17.49 17.05
CA GLY A 358 -10.51 -18.05 17.29
C GLY A 358 -11.21 -17.47 18.53
N TYR A 359 -10.75 -16.34 19.06
CA TYR A 359 -11.42 -15.62 20.13
C TYR A 359 -12.50 -14.69 19.61
N ASP A 360 -13.55 -14.50 20.40
CA ASP A 360 -14.54 -13.46 20.19
C ASP A 360 -13.92 -12.12 20.58
N GLN A 361 -13.69 -11.26 19.58
CA GLN A 361 -13.03 -9.98 19.80
C GLN A 361 -13.76 -9.09 20.83
N SER A 362 -15.09 -9.25 20.97
CA SER A 362 -15.87 -8.51 21.97
C SER A 362 -15.59 -8.93 23.43
N THR A 363 -14.85 -10.01 23.63
CA THR A 363 -14.39 -10.46 24.95
C THR A 363 -12.97 -9.98 25.30
N VAL A 364 -12.28 -9.36 24.35
CA VAL A 364 -10.98 -8.73 24.56
C VAL A 364 -11.23 -7.23 24.82
N GLU A 365 -11.48 -6.91 26.09
CA GLU A 365 -11.95 -5.57 26.54
C GLU A 365 -11.03 -4.44 26.06
N PHE A 366 -9.72 -4.67 26.08
CA PHE A 366 -8.71 -3.72 25.62
C PHE A 366 -8.94 -3.19 24.18
N LEU A 367 -9.40 -4.01 23.23
CA LEU A 367 -9.66 -3.56 21.86
C LEU A 367 -10.79 -2.52 21.79
N GLN A 368 -11.81 -2.70 22.65
CA GLN A 368 -12.94 -1.78 22.73
C GLN A 368 -12.51 -0.44 23.32
N GLU A 369 -11.70 -0.46 24.38
CA GLU A 369 -11.16 0.77 24.98
C GLU A 369 -10.26 1.50 23.97
N ALA A 370 -9.41 0.78 23.24
CA ALA A 370 -8.56 1.38 22.21
C ALA A 370 -9.37 2.05 21.08
N ARG A 371 -10.48 1.42 20.64
CA ARG A 371 -11.41 2.07 19.69
C ARG A 371 -12.07 3.31 20.31
N LEU A 372 -12.55 3.23 21.56
CA LEU A 372 -13.21 4.36 22.22
C LEU A 372 -12.29 5.57 22.37
N ASP A 373 -10.99 5.34 22.55
CA ASP A 373 -9.94 6.35 22.58
C ASP A 373 -9.56 6.89 21.19
N GLY A 374 -10.07 6.27 20.13
CA GLY A 374 -9.82 6.65 18.75
C GLY A 374 -8.39 6.32 18.29
N LEU A 375 -7.85 5.19 18.76
CA LEU A 375 -6.52 4.68 18.37
C LEU A 375 -6.55 3.81 17.11
N GLY A 376 -7.74 3.33 16.72
CA GLY A 376 -7.96 2.48 15.56
C GLY A 376 -9.38 1.92 15.56
N THR A 377 -9.60 0.85 14.81
CA THR A 377 -10.91 0.17 14.73
C THR A 377 -10.84 -1.29 15.20
N ASP A 378 -11.76 -1.68 16.08
CA ASP A 378 -12.01 -3.07 16.47
C ASP A 378 -13.19 -3.70 15.70
N ASP A 379 -13.80 -2.95 14.79
CA ASP A 379 -15.03 -3.30 14.08
C ASP A 379 -14.71 -4.08 12.79
N PRO A 380 -15.01 -5.40 12.72
CA PRO A 380 -14.75 -6.22 11.53
C PRO A 380 -15.41 -5.67 10.25
N ALA A 381 -16.53 -4.95 10.37
CA ALA A 381 -17.20 -4.33 9.22
C ALA A 381 -16.34 -3.25 8.54
N LYS A 382 -15.36 -2.70 9.25
CA LYS A 382 -14.45 -1.64 8.78
C LYS A 382 -13.05 -2.12 8.44
N ILE A 383 -12.77 -3.41 8.60
CA ILE A 383 -11.43 -3.98 8.39
C ILE A 383 -11.44 -4.88 7.16
N ARG A 384 -10.63 -4.55 6.16
CA ARG A 384 -10.35 -5.36 4.98
C ARG A 384 -9.14 -6.25 5.24
N VAL A 385 -9.29 -7.55 5.01
CA VAL A 385 -8.15 -8.47 4.94
C VAL A 385 -7.74 -8.61 3.47
N ALA A 386 -6.59 -8.06 3.08
CA ALA A 386 -6.19 -7.98 1.66
C ALA A 386 -5.93 -9.37 1.04
N GLY A 387 -5.30 -10.28 1.81
CA GLY A 387 -5.09 -11.68 1.43
C GLY A 387 -6.31 -12.57 1.67
N LEU A 388 -7.51 -12.16 1.22
CA LEU A 388 -8.79 -12.80 1.47
C LEU A 388 -8.79 -14.33 1.30
N ASP A 389 -8.36 -14.81 0.12
CA ASP A 389 -8.36 -16.24 -0.20
C ASP A 389 -7.42 -17.01 0.74
N ALA A 390 -6.23 -16.46 0.98
CA ALA A 390 -5.25 -17.04 1.89
C ALA A 390 -5.81 -17.10 3.32
N PHE A 391 -6.35 -16.00 3.84
CA PHE A 391 -6.90 -15.94 5.20
C PHE A 391 -8.00 -16.98 5.42
N THR A 392 -8.97 -17.03 4.52
CA THR A 392 -10.15 -17.90 4.65
C THR A 392 -9.76 -19.38 4.58
N ILE A 393 -8.95 -19.76 3.59
CA ILE A 393 -8.50 -21.15 3.42
C ILE A 393 -7.62 -21.57 4.60
N HIS A 394 -6.74 -20.68 5.03
CA HIS A 394 -5.75 -20.97 6.05
C HIS A 394 -6.36 -21.12 7.44
N ARG A 395 -7.26 -20.22 7.84
CA ARG A 395 -8.00 -20.33 9.11
C ARG A 395 -8.77 -21.64 9.22
N ASN A 396 -9.43 -22.06 8.13
CA ASN A 396 -10.13 -23.35 8.07
C ASN A 396 -9.17 -24.54 8.18
N THR A 397 -7.98 -24.43 7.59
CA THR A 397 -6.92 -25.46 7.66
C THR A 397 -6.37 -25.60 9.07
N LEU A 398 -6.14 -24.50 9.79
CA LEU A 398 -5.74 -24.52 11.19
C LEU A 398 -6.79 -25.17 12.06
N TYR A 399 -8.07 -24.80 11.88
CA TYR A 399 -9.17 -25.44 12.61
C TYR A 399 -9.23 -26.95 12.35
N ALA A 400 -9.21 -27.38 11.09
CA ALA A 400 -9.24 -28.79 10.74
C ALA A 400 -8.03 -29.59 11.30
N THR A 401 -6.86 -28.96 11.34
CA THR A 401 -5.61 -29.58 11.81
C THR A 401 -5.57 -29.72 13.34
N TYR A 402 -5.89 -28.65 14.06
CA TYR A 402 -5.60 -28.55 15.49
C TYR A 402 -6.83 -28.73 16.41
N ASN A 403 -8.05 -28.49 15.91
CA ASN A 403 -9.27 -28.68 16.70
C ASN A 403 -9.49 -30.13 17.19
N PRO A 404 -9.20 -31.19 16.41
CA PRO A 404 -9.34 -32.57 16.91
C PRO A 404 -8.49 -32.89 18.14
N SER A 405 -7.40 -32.14 18.35
CA SER A 405 -6.51 -32.26 19.51
C SER A 405 -6.79 -31.21 20.59
N GLY A 406 -7.82 -30.36 20.42
CA GLY A 406 -8.13 -29.27 21.34
C GLY A 406 -7.05 -28.19 21.38
N LEU A 407 -6.28 -28.04 20.29
CA LEU A 407 -5.18 -27.09 20.22
C LEU A 407 -5.59 -25.74 19.60
N TYR A 408 -6.65 -25.74 18.81
CA TYR A 408 -7.23 -24.55 18.19
C TYR A 408 -8.76 -24.65 18.20
N PRO A 409 -9.53 -23.59 18.50
CA PRO A 409 -9.12 -22.24 18.91
C PRO A 409 -8.21 -22.20 20.15
N PHE A 410 -7.62 -21.05 20.43
CA PHE A 410 -6.77 -20.87 21.61
C PHE A 410 -7.54 -21.09 22.92
N GLU A 411 -6.81 -21.18 24.04
CA GLU A 411 -7.37 -21.54 25.34
C GLU A 411 -8.52 -20.60 25.76
N ASN A 412 -9.71 -21.16 25.94
CA ASN A 412 -10.88 -20.39 26.36
C ASN A 412 -10.73 -19.83 27.78
N GLY A 413 -11.02 -18.54 27.95
CA GLY A 413 -10.96 -17.80 29.20
C GLY A 413 -9.55 -17.31 29.58
N TRP A 414 -8.52 -17.56 28.76
CA TRP A 414 -7.17 -17.09 29.03
C TRP A 414 -7.11 -15.56 28.96
N GLY A 415 -6.77 -14.91 30.06
CA GLY A 415 -6.82 -13.45 30.17
C GLY A 415 -8.20 -12.84 29.95
N GLY A 416 -9.27 -13.60 30.15
CA GLY A 416 -10.65 -13.15 29.92
C GLY A 416 -11.18 -13.38 28.50
N ALA A 417 -10.31 -13.70 27.53
CA ALA A 417 -10.74 -13.94 26.14
C ALA A 417 -11.58 -15.21 26.01
N GLY A 418 -12.80 -15.07 25.47
CA GLY A 418 -13.70 -16.15 25.14
C GLY A 418 -13.51 -16.64 23.72
N VAL A 419 -13.68 -17.94 23.49
CA VAL A 419 -13.68 -18.52 22.14
C VAL A 419 -15.01 -18.22 21.43
N MET A 420 -14.95 -17.91 20.13
CA MET A 420 -16.15 -17.66 19.32
C MET A 420 -17.11 -18.85 19.32
N ALA A 421 -18.40 -18.55 19.31
CA ALA A 421 -19.45 -19.55 19.24
C ALA A 421 -19.66 -20.13 17.82
N ASP A 422 -19.13 -19.45 16.81
CA ASP A 422 -19.28 -19.79 15.40
C ASP A 422 -17.97 -19.57 14.61
N PHE A 423 -17.72 -20.48 13.68
CA PHE A 423 -16.61 -20.47 12.72
C PHE A 423 -17.10 -20.77 11.29
N SER A 424 -18.39 -21.02 11.11
CA SER A 424 -19.00 -21.26 9.80
C SER A 424 -18.95 -19.96 8.98
N PRO A 425 -18.44 -19.99 7.75
CA PRO A 425 -18.53 -18.82 6.89
C PRO A 425 -19.97 -18.64 6.37
N PRO A 426 -20.33 -17.43 5.88
CA PRO A 426 -21.61 -17.19 5.24
C PRO A 426 -21.91 -18.20 4.13
N THR A 427 -23.17 -18.54 3.92
CA THR A 427 -23.62 -19.50 2.90
C THR A 427 -24.46 -18.83 1.82
N ASN A 428 -24.81 -19.56 0.76
CA ASN A 428 -25.66 -19.06 -0.35
C ASN A 428 -25.20 -17.71 -0.92
N VAL A 429 -23.88 -17.49 -0.97
CA VAL A 429 -23.29 -16.28 -1.51
C VAL A 429 -23.43 -16.30 -3.03
N THR A 430 -24.24 -15.39 -3.57
CA THR A 430 -24.46 -15.26 -5.01
C THR A 430 -24.34 -13.82 -5.47
N ILE A 431 -24.07 -13.65 -6.76
CA ILE A 431 -24.04 -12.37 -7.46
C ILE A 431 -24.87 -12.47 -8.74
N SER A 432 -25.66 -11.44 -9.05
CA SER A 432 -26.42 -11.34 -10.29
C SER A 432 -25.53 -11.07 -11.50
N ASP A 433 -26.10 -11.19 -12.70
CA ASP A 433 -25.47 -10.56 -13.86
C ASP A 433 -25.49 -9.01 -13.66
N PRO A 434 -24.44 -8.29 -14.09
CA PRO A 434 -24.36 -6.84 -13.89
C PRO A 434 -25.46 -6.11 -14.66
N THR A 435 -26.16 -5.17 -14.03
CA THR A 435 -27.24 -4.40 -14.67
C THR A 435 -26.87 -2.93 -14.75
N LEU A 436 -26.92 -2.34 -15.96
CA LEU A 436 -26.62 -0.92 -16.14
C LEU A 436 -27.66 -0.06 -15.41
N VAL A 437 -27.18 0.83 -14.53
CA VAL A 437 -28.01 1.81 -13.81
C VAL A 437 -28.02 3.13 -14.58
N SER A 438 -26.85 3.72 -14.79
CA SER A 438 -26.69 4.96 -15.56
C SER A 438 -25.23 5.23 -15.92
N GLY A 439 -24.95 5.76 -17.10
CA GLY A 439 -23.58 6.07 -17.51
C GLY A 439 -22.68 4.84 -17.48
N THR A 440 -21.68 4.84 -16.60
CA THR A 440 -20.77 3.72 -16.33
C THR A 440 -21.09 3.00 -15.01
N THR A 441 -22.17 3.35 -14.33
CA THR A 441 -22.59 2.71 -13.07
C THR A 441 -23.42 1.47 -13.33
N TYR A 442 -23.01 0.35 -12.73
CA TYR A 442 -23.69 -0.95 -12.79
C TYR A 442 -24.09 -1.42 -11.39
N SER A 443 -25.23 -2.09 -11.30
CA SER A 443 -25.72 -2.77 -10.09
C SER A 443 -25.37 -4.25 -10.12
N PHE A 444 -24.92 -4.76 -8.99
CA PHE A 444 -24.63 -6.16 -8.72
C PHE A 444 -25.46 -6.59 -7.51
N ASP A 445 -26.57 -7.30 -7.77
CA ASP A 445 -27.43 -7.81 -6.70
C ASP A 445 -26.75 -9.03 -6.08
N TYR A 446 -26.83 -9.17 -4.76
CA TYR A 446 -26.25 -10.29 -4.04
C TYR A 446 -27.23 -10.94 -3.07
N THR A 447 -26.94 -12.19 -2.73
CA THR A 447 -27.49 -12.89 -1.56
C THR A 447 -26.33 -13.44 -0.75
N ALA A 448 -26.47 -13.50 0.57
CA ALA A 448 -25.56 -14.18 1.48
C ALA A 448 -26.33 -14.50 2.77
N ASP A 449 -26.42 -15.77 3.12
CA ASP A 449 -27.19 -16.24 4.24
C ASP A 449 -26.29 -16.63 5.40
N GLU A 450 -26.67 -16.16 6.58
CA GLU A 450 -26.21 -16.70 7.85
C GLU A 450 -27.34 -17.54 8.45
N LEU A 451 -27.19 -18.87 8.42
CA LEU A 451 -28.28 -19.80 8.72
C LEU A 451 -28.14 -20.48 10.08
N ASP A 452 -27.03 -20.25 10.78
CA ASP A 452 -26.67 -20.98 11.99
C ASP A 452 -27.23 -20.26 13.24
N GLY A 453 -27.67 -21.02 14.25
CA GLY A 453 -28.32 -20.47 15.45
C GLY A 453 -27.41 -19.64 16.37
N ASN A 454 -26.13 -19.52 16.02
CA ASN A 454 -25.09 -18.73 16.68
C ASN A 454 -24.56 -17.58 15.80
N ASP A 455 -25.30 -17.25 14.73
CA ASP A 455 -24.98 -16.22 13.73
C ASP A 455 -24.56 -14.87 14.35
N LEU A 456 -23.36 -14.40 13.98
CA LEU A 456 -22.81 -13.09 14.36
C LEU A 456 -23.26 -11.96 13.41
N GLY A 457 -23.84 -12.32 12.28
CA GLY A 457 -24.31 -11.46 11.20
C GLY A 457 -23.24 -11.18 10.16
N LEU A 458 -23.68 -10.74 8.98
CA LEU A 458 -22.78 -10.21 7.97
C LEU A 458 -22.14 -8.90 8.45
N ALA A 459 -20.82 -8.83 8.47
CA ALA A 459 -20.06 -7.61 8.71
C ALA A 459 -19.98 -6.76 7.43
N ARG A 460 -19.67 -7.40 6.30
CA ARG A 460 -19.43 -6.73 5.02
C ARG A 460 -19.71 -7.64 3.82
N VAL A 461 -20.08 -7.04 2.70
CA VAL A 461 -20.15 -7.65 1.38
C VAL A 461 -19.31 -6.82 0.41
N GLU A 462 -18.39 -7.47 -0.28
CA GLU A 462 -17.39 -6.85 -1.16
C GLU A 462 -17.64 -7.26 -2.61
N LEU A 463 -17.55 -6.31 -3.55
CA LEU A 463 -17.50 -6.56 -4.98
C LEU A 463 -16.04 -6.61 -5.42
N LEU A 464 -15.63 -7.75 -5.97
CA LEU A 464 -14.31 -7.99 -6.52
C LEU A 464 -14.37 -8.00 -8.05
N VAL A 465 -13.46 -7.27 -8.70
CA VAL A 465 -13.26 -7.28 -10.15
C VAL A 465 -11.83 -7.69 -10.45
N ASN A 466 -11.64 -8.78 -11.19
CA ASN A 466 -10.34 -9.40 -11.44
C ASN A 466 -9.54 -9.70 -10.15
N GLY A 467 -10.25 -9.98 -9.05
CA GLY A 467 -9.66 -10.22 -7.72
C GLY A 467 -9.50 -8.96 -6.85
N GLU A 468 -9.61 -7.76 -7.43
CA GLU A 468 -9.44 -6.50 -6.72
C GLU A 468 -10.75 -5.96 -6.15
N LEU A 469 -10.70 -5.41 -4.93
CA LEU A 469 -11.85 -4.75 -4.31
C LEU A 469 -12.19 -3.46 -5.04
N VAL A 470 -13.40 -3.36 -5.59
CA VAL A 470 -13.86 -2.15 -6.30
C VAL A 470 -15.02 -1.44 -5.59
N GLY A 471 -15.78 -2.15 -4.75
CA GLY A 471 -16.92 -1.60 -4.01
C GLY A 471 -17.35 -2.52 -2.87
N TYR A 472 -18.10 -2.00 -1.89
CA TYR A 472 -18.57 -2.79 -0.75
C TYR A 472 -19.79 -2.17 -0.08
N LEU A 473 -20.49 -2.99 0.70
CA LEU A 473 -21.47 -2.60 1.71
C LEU A 473 -21.03 -3.17 3.06
N ASN A 474 -21.07 -2.37 4.11
CA ASN A 474 -20.69 -2.79 5.46
C ASN A 474 -21.74 -2.37 6.49
N ASN A 475 -21.46 -2.65 7.77
CA ASN A 475 -22.35 -2.37 8.91
C ASN A 475 -23.68 -3.12 8.79
N SER A 476 -23.59 -4.45 8.67
CA SER A 476 -24.76 -5.33 8.58
C SER A 476 -25.63 -5.08 7.35
N PRO A 477 -25.10 -5.36 6.13
CA PRO A 477 -25.76 -5.05 4.87
C PRO A 477 -27.00 -5.93 4.58
N GLY A 478 -27.32 -6.88 5.46
CA GLY A 478 -28.46 -7.78 5.34
C GLY A 478 -28.21 -8.92 4.34
N ALA A 479 -29.05 -9.95 4.41
CA ALA A 479 -28.85 -11.20 3.65
C ALA A 479 -29.02 -11.06 2.12
N SER A 480 -29.49 -9.92 1.65
CA SER A 480 -29.55 -9.58 0.22
C SER A 480 -29.52 -8.07 0.04
N GLY A 481 -29.01 -7.62 -1.09
CA GLY A 481 -28.88 -6.20 -1.41
C GLY A 481 -28.29 -6.02 -2.80
N ALA A 482 -27.83 -4.79 -3.08
CA ALA A 482 -27.23 -4.43 -4.35
C ALA A 482 -26.03 -3.51 -4.14
N ILE A 483 -24.92 -3.81 -4.82
CA ILE A 483 -23.74 -2.93 -4.87
C ILE A 483 -23.82 -2.16 -6.20
N GLU A 484 -24.06 -0.86 -6.14
CA GLU A 484 -23.96 0.02 -7.30
C GLU A 484 -22.53 0.55 -7.40
N GLN A 485 -21.82 0.22 -8.49
CA GLN A 485 -20.42 0.56 -8.68
C GLN A 485 -20.19 1.28 -10.00
N ASP A 486 -19.41 2.36 -9.99
CA ASP A 486 -18.89 2.98 -11.21
C ASP A 486 -17.80 2.08 -11.82
N MET A 487 -18.06 1.60 -13.03
CA MET A 487 -17.22 0.65 -13.77
C MET A 487 -16.42 1.33 -14.89
N ALA A 488 -16.25 2.66 -14.85
CA ALA A 488 -15.54 3.41 -15.90
C ALA A 488 -14.15 2.84 -16.25
N ALA A 489 -13.39 2.36 -15.26
CA ALA A 489 -12.08 1.75 -15.45
C ALA A 489 -12.10 0.34 -16.11
N PHE A 490 -13.29 -0.27 -16.21
CA PHE A 490 -13.50 -1.65 -16.68
C PHE A 490 -14.35 -1.69 -17.96
N MET A 491 -14.48 -0.57 -18.66
CA MET A 491 -15.33 -0.49 -19.86
C MET A 491 -14.71 -1.19 -21.08
N GLN A 492 -13.44 -1.60 -21.01
CA GLN A 492 -12.69 -2.24 -22.10
C GLN A 492 -12.29 -3.67 -21.74
N GLY A 493 -12.69 -4.62 -22.57
CA GLY A 493 -12.46 -6.04 -22.38
C GLY A 493 -13.53 -6.72 -21.54
N SER A 494 -13.20 -7.92 -21.06
CA SER A 494 -14.04 -8.75 -20.21
C SER A 494 -13.36 -8.94 -18.86
N HIS A 495 -14.12 -8.76 -17.78
CA HIS A 495 -13.62 -8.79 -16.41
C HIS A 495 -14.35 -9.83 -15.57
N ALA A 496 -13.61 -10.55 -14.72
CA ALA A 496 -14.18 -11.48 -13.76
C ALA A 496 -14.76 -10.72 -12.56
N CYS A 497 -15.99 -11.03 -12.16
CA CYS A 497 -16.69 -10.42 -11.05
C CYS A 497 -17.12 -11.47 -10.04
N ARG A 498 -16.84 -11.22 -8.75
CA ARG A 498 -17.29 -12.05 -7.62
C ARG A 498 -17.75 -11.14 -6.50
N VAL A 499 -18.61 -11.66 -5.63
CA VAL A 499 -18.89 -11.06 -4.33
C VAL A 499 -18.25 -11.90 -3.24
N ALA A 500 -17.58 -11.26 -2.28
CA ALA A 500 -17.16 -11.87 -1.03
C ALA A 500 -18.09 -11.41 0.09
N ALA A 501 -18.71 -12.34 0.81
CA ALA A 501 -19.49 -12.03 2.01
C ALA A 501 -18.66 -12.40 3.24
N TRP A 502 -18.60 -11.48 4.19
CA TRP A 502 -17.84 -11.58 5.44
C TRP A 502 -18.78 -11.46 6.63
N ASP A 503 -18.65 -12.35 7.61
CA ASP A 503 -19.29 -12.24 8.92
C ASP A 503 -18.42 -11.44 9.92
N TYR A 504 -18.93 -11.23 11.13
CA TYR A 504 -18.18 -10.57 12.22
C TYR A 504 -17.09 -11.44 12.88
N ALA A 505 -17.02 -12.74 12.55
CA ALA A 505 -15.91 -13.62 12.91
C ALA A 505 -14.81 -13.66 11.83
N PHE A 506 -14.90 -12.88 10.76
CA PHE A 506 -14.10 -13.04 9.52
C PHE A 506 -14.19 -14.44 8.89
N GLY A 507 -15.30 -15.15 9.06
CA GLY A 507 -15.71 -16.18 8.11
C GLY A 507 -16.07 -15.52 6.79
N CYS A 508 -15.59 -16.09 5.69
CA CYS A 508 -15.82 -15.54 4.36
C CYS A 508 -16.21 -16.62 3.36
N SER A 509 -17.15 -16.28 2.49
CA SER A 509 -17.51 -17.08 1.32
C SER A 509 -17.58 -16.21 0.07
N LEU A 510 -17.10 -16.78 -1.03
CA LEU A 510 -17.13 -16.13 -2.33
C LEU A 510 -18.27 -16.68 -3.18
N SER A 511 -18.91 -15.79 -3.95
CA SER A 511 -19.84 -16.17 -4.99
C SER A 511 -19.12 -16.96 -6.10
N THR A 512 -19.92 -17.64 -6.92
CA THR A 512 -19.48 -18.05 -8.25
C THR A 512 -19.13 -16.82 -9.09
N GLU A 513 -18.16 -16.99 -9.99
CA GLU A 513 -17.72 -15.93 -10.88
C GLU A 513 -18.78 -15.61 -11.95
N LYS A 514 -18.95 -14.31 -12.20
CA LYS A 514 -19.67 -13.73 -13.33
C LYS A 514 -18.71 -12.94 -14.20
N THR A 515 -19.08 -12.70 -15.45
CA THR A 515 -18.30 -11.85 -16.36
C THR A 515 -18.99 -10.52 -16.54
N PHE A 516 -18.25 -9.43 -16.36
CA PHE A 516 -18.64 -8.10 -16.79
C PHE A 516 -18.01 -7.78 -18.14
N THR A 517 -18.86 -7.42 -19.09
CA THR A 517 -18.46 -6.89 -20.40
C THR A 517 -19.39 -5.73 -20.72
N ALA A 518 -18.85 -4.53 -20.94
CA ALA A 518 -19.65 -3.40 -21.35
C ALA A 518 -20.27 -3.61 -22.75
N PRO A 519 -21.38 -2.93 -23.10
CA PRO A 519 -21.87 -2.92 -24.47
C PRO A 519 -20.79 -2.43 -25.43
N ASN A 520 -20.69 -3.06 -26.60
CA ASN A 520 -19.72 -2.66 -27.62
C ASN A 520 -20.03 -1.27 -28.17
N SER A 521 -19.06 -0.35 -28.12
CA SER A 521 -19.14 0.96 -28.76
C SER A 521 -17.80 1.41 -29.31
N ILE A 522 -17.81 2.22 -30.36
CA ILE A 522 -16.64 2.85 -30.96
C ILE A 522 -16.99 4.32 -31.16
N THR A 523 -16.06 5.24 -30.92
CA THR A 523 -16.20 6.67 -31.21
C THR A 523 -14.90 7.20 -31.79
N VAL A 524 -14.90 7.63 -33.04
CA VAL A 524 -13.69 8.13 -33.71
C VAL A 524 -13.43 9.55 -33.23
N THR A 525 -12.29 9.76 -32.57
CA THR A 525 -11.91 11.05 -31.97
C THR A 525 -10.98 11.87 -32.85
N ALA A 526 -10.20 11.22 -33.72
CA ALA A 526 -9.42 11.88 -34.77
C ALA A 526 -9.42 11.03 -36.06
N PRO A 527 -9.47 11.65 -37.25
CA PRO A 527 -9.43 13.10 -37.52
C PRO A 527 -10.70 13.87 -37.10
N SER A 528 -10.53 15.11 -36.64
CA SER A 528 -11.65 16.03 -36.43
C SER A 528 -12.02 16.75 -37.73
N GLY A 529 -13.23 17.33 -37.79
CA GLY A 529 -13.66 18.12 -38.94
C GLY A 529 -12.68 19.23 -39.29
N GLY A 530 -12.24 19.28 -40.56
CA GLY A 530 -11.28 20.27 -41.06
C GLY A 530 -9.80 19.95 -40.81
N ALA A 531 -9.47 18.78 -40.23
CA ALA A 531 -8.09 18.30 -40.21
C ALA A 531 -7.53 18.11 -41.63
N GLU A 532 -6.22 18.25 -41.80
CA GLU A 532 -5.52 18.02 -43.07
C GLU A 532 -4.49 16.90 -42.91
N ALA A 533 -4.63 15.85 -43.71
CA ALA A 533 -3.68 14.75 -43.82
C ALA A 533 -2.81 14.97 -45.06
N GLU A 534 -1.51 15.17 -44.87
CA GLU A 534 -0.59 15.43 -45.98
C GLU A 534 -0.03 14.14 -46.58
N GLY A 535 -0.14 13.98 -47.90
CA GLY A 535 0.45 12.85 -48.62
C GLY A 535 1.96 12.74 -48.43
N GLY A 536 2.40 11.55 -48.05
CA GLY A 536 3.80 11.23 -47.74
C GLY A 536 4.20 11.48 -46.29
N GLN A 537 3.27 11.93 -45.44
CA GLN A 537 3.45 12.07 -43.99
C GLN A 537 2.66 11.01 -43.23
N SER A 538 3.04 10.77 -41.98
CA SER A 538 2.26 9.97 -41.04
C SER A 538 1.16 10.84 -40.42
N PHE A 539 0.00 10.22 -40.18
CA PHE A 539 -1.20 10.87 -39.66
C PHE A 539 -1.84 9.99 -38.59
N ASP A 540 -2.02 10.52 -37.39
CA ASP A 540 -2.59 9.75 -36.28
C ASP A 540 -4.12 9.72 -36.36
N VAL A 541 -4.65 8.50 -36.26
CA VAL A 541 -6.07 8.20 -36.13
C VAL A 541 -6.30 7.70 -34.71
N THR A 542 -7.34 8.21 -34.03
CA THR A 542 -7.65 7.82 -32.65
C THR A 542 -9.15 7.57 -32.49
N TRP A 543 -9.50 6.66 -31.57
CA TRP A 543 -10.88 6.37 -31.23
C TRP A 543 -10.99 5.86 -29.78
N ASP A 544 -12.12 6.16 -29.16
CA ASP A 544 -12.53 5.55 -27.89
C ASP A 544 -13.39 4.33 -28.17
N TRP A 545 -13.39 3.36 -27.25
CA TRP A 545 -14.19 2.14 -27.38
C TRP A 545 -14.56 1.52 -26.04
N THR A 546 -15.62 0.71 -26.05
CA THR A 546 -16.08 -0.10 -24.92
C THR A 546 -16.47 -1.51 -25.36
N GLY A 547 -16.53 -2.45 -24.41
CA GLY A 547 -16.92 -3.85 -24.62
C GLY A 547 -15.74 -4.77 -24.90
N ASP A 548 -15.99 -5.95 -25.48
CA ASP A 548 -14.95 -6.95 -25.75
C ASP A 548 -14.71 -7.07 -27.27
N MET A 549 -13.75 -6.28 -27.76
CA MET A 549 -13.44 -6.15 -29.18
C MET A 549 -11.93 -6.22 -29.39
N ALA A 550 -11.36 -7.42 -29.46
CA ALA A 550 -9.92 -7.60 -29.59
C ALA A 550 -9.29 -6.95 -30.84
N THR A 551 -10.05 -6.89 -31.96
CA THR A 551 -9.53 -6.32 -33.22
C THR A 551 -10.56 -5.45 -33.95
N VAL A 552 -10.06 -4.50 -34.73
CA VAL A 552 -10.86 -3.61 -35.60
C VAL A 552 -10.31 -3.56 -37.02
N TRP A 553 -11.13 -3.07 -37.95
CA TRP A 553 -10.68 -2.55 -39.24
C TRP A 553 -10.77 -1.04 -39.25
N VAL A 554 -9.79 -0.39 -39.87
CA VAL A 554 -9.78 1.05 -40.08
C VAL A 554 -9.82 1.30 -41.59
N ARG A 555 -10.90 1.95 -42.03
CA ARG A 555 -11.21 2.19 -43.44
C ARG A 555 -11.07 3.67 -43.77
N LEU A 556 -10.46 3.95 -44.91
CA LEU A 556 -10.57 5.25 -45.56
C LEU A 556 -11.85 5.27 -46.40
N LEU A 557 -12.67 6.28 -46.20
CA LEU A 557 -13.85 6.57 -46.97
C LEU A 557 -13.65 7.86 -47.79
N LYS A 558 -14.29 7.95 -48.94
CA LYS A 558 -14.44 9.17 -49.73
C LYS A 558 -15.90 9.35 -50.10
N ASN A 559 -16.49 10.50 -49.76
CA ASN A 559 -17.92 10.74 -49.94
C ASN A 559 -18.79 9.62 -49.35
N GLY A 560 -18.39 9.08 -48.19
CA GLY A 560 -19.06 7.98 -47.49
C GLY A 560 -18.90 6.59 -48.12
N VAL A 561 -18.13 6.45 -49.21
CA VAL A 561 -17.86 5.18 -49.87
C VAL A 561 -16.48 4.67 -49.47
N HIS A 562 -16.39 3.39 -49.12
CA HIS A 562 -15.10 2.75 -48.81
C HIS A 562 -14.15 2.79 -50.01
N VAL A 563 -12.95 3.31 -49.76
CA VAL A 563 -11.86 3.43 -50.74
C VAL A 563 -10.75 2.44 -50.45
N ASP A 564 -10.31 2.37 -49.19
CA ASP A 564 -9.17 1.53 -48.81
C ASP A 564 -9.24 1.09 -47.33
N TYR A 565 -8.49 0.03 -47.00
CA TYR A 565 -8.19 -0.34 -45.62
C TYR A 565 -6.85 0.26 -45.23
N ILE A 566 -6.86 1.21 -44.30
CA ILE A 566 -5.62 1.76 -43.73
C ILE A 566 -5.15 0.93 -42.53
N GLY A 567 -6.03 0.13 -41.93
CA GLY A 567 -5.72 -0.90 -40.95
C GLY A 567 -6.65 -2.11 -41.09
N ARG A 568 -6.12 -3.33 -41.00
CA ARG A 568 -6.92 -4.57 -41.09
C ARG A 568 -6.54 -5.56 -39.99
N ASN A 569 -7.55 -5.97 -39.23
CA ASN A 569 -7.45 -6.81 -38.03
C ASN A 569 -6.39 -6.24 -37.07
N THR A 570 -6.37 -4.91 -36.94
CA THR A 570 -5.47 -4.25 -36.00
C THR A 570 -5.97 -4.50 -34.59
N SER A 571 -5.06 -4.64 -33.64
CA SER A 571 -5.43 -4.63 -32.22
C SER A 571 -6.25 -3.37 -31.94
N ASN A 572 -7.25 -3.50 -31.07
CA ASN A 572 -8.10 -2.38 -30.71
C ASN A 572 -7.52 -1.63 -29.50
N ASP A 573 -6.44 -0.88 -29.72
CA ASP A 573 -5.73 -0.10 -28.70
C ASP A 573 -6.11 1.39 -28.70
N GLY A 574 -7.10 1.78 -29.51
CA GLY A 574 -7.61 3.14 -29.60
C GLY A 574 -6.81 4.07 -30.52
N THR A 575 -5.77 3.58 -31.22
CA THR A 575 -4.94 4.42 -32.08
C THR A 575 -4.37 3.68 -33.30
N LEU A 576 -4.16 4.42 -34.39
CA LEU A 576 -3.45 3.94 -35.57
C LEU A 576 -2.69 5.10 -36.21
N THR A 577 -1.37 4.98 -36.33
CA THR A 577 -0.58 5.87 -37.18
C THR A 577 -0.69 5.42 -38.63
N TRP A 578 -1.23 6.28 -39.48
CA TRP A 578 -1.47 6.03 -40.90
C TRP A 578 -0.45 6.79 -41.77
N ASP A 579 0.33 6.07 -42.56
CA ASP A 579 1.17 6.68 -43.59
C ASP A 579 0.32 7.06 -44.81
N VAL A 580 0.07 8.35 -44.99
CA VAL A 580 -0.81 8.88 -46.03
C VAL A 580 -0.15 8.67 -47.40
N PRO A 581 -0.73 7.87 -48.33
CA PRO A 581 -0.11 7.66 -49.62
C PRO A 581 -0.04 8.95 -50.47
N THR A 582 1.11 9.19 -51.11
CA THR A 582 1.29 10.32 -52.05
C THR A 582 0.43 10.22 -53.32
N GLY A 583 -0.22 9.06 -53.54
CA GLY A 583 -1.10 8.81 -54.68
C GLY A 583 -2.57 9.18 -54.46
N LEU A 584 -2.96 9.55 -53.23
CA LEU A 584 -4.34 9.95 -52.95
C LEU A 584 -4.65 11.32 -53.56
N THR A 585 -5.82 11.46 -54.17
CA THR A 585 -6.24 12.73 -54.75
C THR A 585 -6.51 13.75 -53.64
N ALA A 586 -5.98 14.97 -53.76
CA ALA A 586 -6.28 16.02 -52.82
C ALA A 586 -7.77 16.40 -52.89
N ASP A 587 -8.47 16.30 -51.77
CA ASP A 587 -9.91 16.55 -51.64
C ASP A 587 -10.29 16.75 -50.16
N THR A 588 -11.54 17.15 -49.89
CA THR A 588 -12.03 17.54 -48.54
C THR A 588 -13.12 16.63 -47.97
N ASP A 589 -13.47 15.56 -48.69
CA ASP A 589 -14.58 14.65 -48.42
C ASP A 589 -14.12 13.26 -47.93
N TYR A 590 -12.89 13.18 -47.40
CA TYR A 590 -12.36 11.94 -46.81
C TYR A 590 -12.86 11.78 -45.37
N ALA A 591 -13.08 10.54 -44.94
CA ALA A 591 -13.41 10.21 -43.56
C ALA A 591 -12.77 8.88 -43.16
N ILE A 592 -12.52 8.70 -41.87
CA ILE A 592 -12.06 7.43 -41.31
C ILE A 592 -13.25 6.72 -40.67
N GLN A 593 -13.42 5.44 -40.97
CA GLN A 593 -14.36 4.57 -40.27
C GLN A 593 -13.59 3.48 -39.54
N VAL A 594 -13.83 3.36 -38.23
CA VAL A 594 -13.33 2.27 -37.40
C VAL A 594 -14.49 1.29 -37.18
N ILE A 595 -14.27 0.01 -37.45
CA ILE A 595 -15.33 -1.00 -37.48
C ILE A 595 -14.86 -2.31 -36.86
N HIS A 596 -15.69 -2.87 -36.00
CA HIS A 596 -15.58 -4.21 -35.44
C HIS A 596 -16.68 -5.10 -36.02
N ASP A 597 -16.31 -6.32 -36.44
CA ASP A 597 -17.23 -7.34 -36.96
C ASP A 597 -17.60 -8.31 -35.82
N THR A 598 -18.88 -8.34 -35.44
CA THR A 598 -19.37 -9.22 -34.38
C THR A 598 -19.81 -10.60 -34.90
N GLY A 599 -19.66 -10.86 -36.20
CA GLY A 599 -20.17 -12.03 -36.90
C GLY A 599 -21.67 -12.00 -37.21
N SER A 600 -22.46 -11.25 -36.44
CA SER A 600 -23.90 -11.01 -36.66
C SER A 600 -24.21 -9.59 -37.16
N GLY A 601 -23.22 -8.70 -37.18
CA GLY A 601 -23.35 -7.32 -37.60
C GLY A 601 -22.04 -6.55 -37.42
N TYR A 602 -22.15 -5.23 -37.35
CA TYR A 602 -21.00 -4.34 -37.20
C TYR A 602 -21.24 -3.32 -36.10
N VAL A 603 -20.20 -3.08 -35.31
CA VAL A 603 -20.09 -1.91 -34.43
C VAL A 603 -19.09 -0.98 -35.09
N TYR A 604 -19.47 0.26 -35.34
CA TYR A 604 -18.59 1.21 -36.00
C TYR A 604 -18.94 2.64 -35.65
N ASP A 605 -17.96 3.51 -35.85
CA ASP A 605 -18.18 4.94 -35.95
C ASP A 605 -17.31 5.51 -37.08
N GLN A 606 -17.64 6.73 -37.50
CA GLN A 606 -16.95 7.43 -38.56
C GLN A 606 -16.60 8.85 -38.11
N SER A 607 -15.40 9.30 -38.45
CA SER A 607 -14.99 10.68 -38.28
C SER A 607 -15.86 11.65 -39.10
N GLU A 608 -15.83 12.92 -38.69
CA GLU A 608 -16.19 14.04 -39.55
C GLU A 608 -15.27 14.09 -40.80
N PRO A 609 -15.70 14.73 -41.90
CA PRO A 609 -14.87 14.89 -43.08
C PRO A 609 -13.58 15.68 -42.82
N PHE A 610 -12.48 15.19 -43.37
CA PHE A 610 -11.15 15.81 -43.34
C PHE A 610 -10.57 15.92 -44.75
N ALA A 611 -9.54 16.75 -44.90
CA ALA A 611 -8.89 16.98 -46.18
C ALA A 611 -7.64 16.11 -46.35
N ILE A 612 -7.45 15.58 -47.54
CA ILE A 612 -6.14 15.13 -47.99
C ILE A 612 -5.50 16.25 -48.80
N VAL A 613 -4.29 16.63 -48.43
CA VAL A 613 -3.48 17.62 -49.15
C VAL A 613 -2.23 16.96 -49.73
N GLN A 614 -1.78 17.43 -50.88
CA GLN A 614 -0.57 16.92 -51.52
C GLN A 614 0.51 18.01 -51.56
N PRO A 615 1.77 17.69 -51.24
CA PRO A 615 2.84 18.66 -51.34
C PRO A 615 3.04 19.10 -52.80
N GLY A 616 3.29 20.40 -53.01
CA GLY A 616 3.34 20.97 -54.35
C GLY A 616 4.23 22.21 -54.44
N ILE A 617 4.73 22.50 -55.64
CA ILE A 617 5.50 23.71 -55.96
C ILE A 617 4.90 24.36 -57.21
N THR A 618 4.62 25.66 -57.13
CA THR A 618 4.15 26.47 -58.26
C THR A 618 5.11 27.62 -58.51
N VAL A 619 5.72 27.67 -59.69
CA VAL A 619 6.58 28.80 -60.09
C VAL A 619 5.71 30.02 -60.41
N THR A 620 6.00 31.16 -59.79
CA THR A 620 5.23 32.41 -59.91
C THR A 620 5.96 33.49 -60.73
N ALA A 621 7.29 33.48 -60.76
CA ALA A 621 8.09 34.34 -61.62
C ALA A 621 9.36 33.62 -62.11
N PRO A 622 9.87 33.92 -63.32
CA PRO A 622 9.26 34.78 -64.33
C PRO A 622 7.93 34.22 -64.85
N ALA A 623 6.93 35.07 -65.03
CA ALA A 623 5.62 34.66 -65.53
C ALA A 623 5.72 34.13 -66.97
N GLY A 624 4.80 33.24 -67.36
CA GLY A 624 4.74 32.71 -68.72
C GLY A 624 4.69 33.84 -69.76
N GLY A 625 5.66 33.86 -70.69
CA GLY A 625 5.78 34.89 -71.72
C GLY A 625 6.67 36.09 -71.36
N ALA A 626 7.29 36.11 -70.18
CA ALA A 626 8.28 37.12 -69.82
C ALA A 626 9.47 37.11 -70.79
N THR A 627 9.94 38.30 -71.16
CA THR A 627 11.20 38.48 -71.90
C THR A 627 12.27 38.91 -70.89
N LEU A 628 13.34 38.13 -70.78
CA LEU A 628 14.47 38.41 -69.91
C LEU A 628 15.68 38.75 -70.77
N GLU A 629 16.40 39.82 -70.41
CA GLU A 629 17.59 40.27 -71.12
C GLU A 629 18.83 39.54 -70.59
N GLY A 630 19.67 39.03 -71.49
CA GLY A 630 20.93 38.37 -71.13
C GLY A 630 21.87 39.32 -70.39
N GLY A 631 22.52 38.82 -69.34
CA GLY A 631 23.43 39.59 -68.49
C GLY A 631 22.77 40.30 -67.29
N PHE A 632 21.44 40.26 -67.16
CA PHE A 632 20.72 40.85 -66.02
C PHE A 632 20.27 39.79 -65.00
N SER A 633 20.14 40.20 -63.74
CA SER A 633 19.61 39.36 -62.64
C SER A 633 18.11 39.56 -62.47
N TYR A 634 17.39 38.46 -62.31
CA TYR A 634 15.96 38.42 -62.07
C TYR A 634 15.63 37.45 -60.95
N ASP A 635 14.56 37.74 -60.23
CA ASP A 635 14.04 36.85 -59.20
C ASP A 635 13.18 35.76 -59.83
N VAL A 636 13.57 34.52 -59.59
CA VAL A 636 12.76 33.33 -59.83
C VAL A 636 12.02 33.02 -58.54
N THR A 637 10.69 33.16 -58.54
CA THR A 637 9.88 32.96 -57.34
C THR A 637 8.94 31.78 -57.51
N TRP A 638 8.60 31.13 -56.39
CA TRP A 638 7.63 30.05 -56.35
C TRP A 638 6.86 30.07 -55.02
N THR A 639 5.72 29.39 -55.00
CA THR A 639 5.00 29.04 -53.78
C THR A 639 5.01 27.53 -53.58
N SER A 640 4.95 27.09 -52.33
CA SER A 640 4.82 25.69 -51.97
C SER A 640 3.57 25.46 -51.13
N THR A 641 2.98 24.28 -51.28
CA THR A 641 1.93 23.74 -50.40
C THR A 641 2.47 22.50 -49.71
N GLY A 642 2.14 22.30 -48.43
CA GLY A 642 2.63 21.17 -47.63
C GLY A 642 4.13 21.21 -47.31
N THR A 643 4.63 20.07 -46.87
CA THR A 643 6.01 19.82 -46.45
C THR A 643 6.90 19.55 -47.65
N VAL A 644 7.46 20.63 -48.19
CA VAL A 644 8.39 20.58 -49.32
C VAL A 644 9.80 20.95 -48.83
N GLY A 645 10.73 20.00 -48.95
CA GLY A 645 12.15 20.20 -48.63
C GLY A 645 12.87 21.16 -49.59
N PRO A 646 14.21 21.28 -49.50
CA PRO A 646 15.00 22.12 -50.39
C PRO A 646 14.73 21.81 -51.87
N VAL A 647 14.62 22.85 -52.69
CA VAL A 647 14.20 22.75 -54.08
C VAL A 647 15.38 22.79 -55.04
N TRP A 648 15.22 22.17 -56.21
CA TRP A 648 16.13 22.30 -57.33
C TRP A 648 15.46 23.13 -58.43
N VAL A 649 16.11 24.21 -58.84
CA VAL A 649 15.60 25.11 -59.88
C VAL A 649 16.37 24.85 -61.17
N ARG A 650 15.66 24.39 -62.20
CA ARG A 650 16.21 24.00 -63.50
C ARG A 650 15.73 24.94 -64.59
N LEU A 651 16.66 25.41 -65.42
CA LEU A 651 16.35 26.05 -66.68
C LEU A 651 16.02 24.98 -67.72
N LEU A 652 14.86 25.10 -68.35
CA LEU A 652 14.40 24.18 -69.40
C LEU A 652 14.23 24.93 -70.74
N LYS A 653 14.50 24.26 -71.86
CA LYS A 653 14.24 24.74 -73.21
C LYS A 653 13.46 23.69 -74.00
N GLY A 654 12.23 24.02 -74.40
CA GLY A 654 11.33 23.06 -75.05
C GLY A 654 11.02 21.82 -74.19
N GLY A 655 11.01 21.99 -72.87
CA GLY A 655 10.84 20.89 -71.90
C GLY A 655 12.11 20.09 -71.59
N ALA A 656 13.19 20.26 -72.36
CA ALA A 656 14.47 19.61 -72.09
C ALA A 656 15.29 20.40 -71.06
N HIS A 657 15.98 19.67 -70.17
CA HIS A 657 16.90 20.26 -69.20
C HIS A 657 18.08 20.96 -69.88
N VAL A 658 18.32 22.21 -69.52
CA VAL A 658 19.45 23.02 -70.00
C VAL A 658 20.50 23.17 -68.90
N ASP A 659 20.10 23.67 -67.73
CA ASP A 659 21.02 23.95 -66.63
C ASP A 659 20.32 23.93 -65.26
N TYR A 660 21.11 23.79 -64.20
CA TYR A 660 20.65 24.03 -62.83
C TYR A 660 20.99 25.47 -62.45
N ILE A 661 19.96 26.31 -62.32
CA ILE A 661 20.13 27.69 -61.89
C ILE A 661 20.10 27.83 -60.36
N GLY A 662 19.58 26.81 -59.66
CA GLY A 662 19.70 26.64 -58.22
C GLY A 662 19.72 25.16 -57.84
N ARG A 663 20.62 24.76 -56.93
CA ARG A 663 20.72 23.37 -56.42
C ARG A 663 20.57 23.40 -54.91
N ASN A 664 19.71 22.52 -54.41
CA ASN A 664 19.43 22.38 -52.97
C ASN A 664 19.11 23.73 -52.31
N THR A 665 18.39 24.59 -53.04
CA THR A 665 18.03 25.93 -52.57
C THR A 665 17.04 25.79 -51.42
N PRO A 666 17.19 26.54 -50.31
CA PRO A 666 16.15 26.62 -49.29
C PRO A 666 14.79 26.89 -49.94
N ASN A 667 13.73 26.27 -49.41
CA ASN A 667 12.39 26.47 -49.94
C ASN A 667 11.76 27.76 -49.37
N ASP A 668 12.37 28.90 -49.64
CA ASP A 668 11.95 30.22 -49.16
C ASP A 668 11.18 31.04 -50.21
N GLY A 669 10.90 30.42 -51.36
CA GLY A 669 10.09 31.00 -52.44
C GLY A 669 10.84 31.94 -53.38
N LEU A 670 12.17 32.07 -53.27
CA LEU A 670 12.95 33.03 -54.04
C LEU A 670 14.35 32.51 -54.42
N LEU A 671 14.73 32.69 -55.67
CA LEU A 671 16.10 32.53 -56.16
C LEU A 671 16.45 33.67 -57.10
N SER A 672 17.47 34.47 -56.76
CA SER A 672 18.01 35.46 -57.69
C SER A 672 18.90 34.76 -58.73
N TRP A 673 18.52 34.87 -60.01
CA TRP A 673 19.18 34.22 -61.13
C TRP A 673 19.69 35.26 -62.15
N THR A 674 20.96 35.15 -62.54
CA THR A 674 21.52 35.98 -63.62
C THR A 674 21.45 35.24 -64.94
N VAL A 675 20.74 35.83 -65.92
CA VAL A 675 20.57 35.24 -67.25
C VAL A 675 21.91 35.26 -67.99
N PRO A 676 22.40 34.13 -68.52
CA PRO A 676 23.62 34.11 -69.33
C PRO A 676 23.51 34.95 -70.62
N TYR A 677 24.65 35.46 -71.12
CA TYR A 677 24.74 36.22 -72.38
C TYR A 677 24.45 35.39 -73.64
#